data_AF-A0A117RHV2-F1
#
_entry.id   AF-A0A117RHV2-F1
#
_cell.length_a   1.000
_cell.length_b   1.000
_cell.length_c   1.000
_cell.angle_alpha   90.00
_cell.angle_beta   90.00
_cell.angle_gamma   90.00
#
_symmetry.space_group_name_H-M   'P 1'
#
loop_
_entity.id
_entity.type
_entity.pdbx_description
1 polymer ?
#
loop_
_entity_poly.entity_id
_entity_poly.type
_entity_poly.pdbx_seq_one_letter_code
_entity_poly.pdbx_strand_id
1 'polypeptide(L)'
;MTGLLDRAAKARGRLLAVLVSVAIIAASCLAIVAAPTSVSAADDGEFPKKFASWNMNGKENGDCGKKEDRWRPCIAPEFPDTAAEGIDVIALQEAGNTQPESAEFTGRILGDGGVYEYRWNVGTTSRPRNVYIYFSSTGQQRNGLAFAVRSPDPASETGPVRDAAQLAVNWSTGGDRPMLGIQIGEHWYFTAHAQSNGGNANDHREIIRMAGRHIELSSPNSDYMVLADFNYDPARLPDALQRHIIRSFQPTHQHGSEPDFAYHSRGNQRNFNVRSRGVNSDHWMVYYSIIIAIGAHIGNGGGAGGCRAPQTLAARAAAAEEDYCLPAVGYRFRVSPQEWRWRDWVLVKAPREDKARLQKKAGTANEHVTLLLGLRGTYRLKVTFEESGRCLTRDGFWDSCDVNNKDQDWGLSGGSLIDPYANEPRALKAITEPGADHPVIGFGQGTYKWDFTDAEIPPTDPEPTEPGPLEEKRIRLMPLGDSITFGLASSDGNGYRDELHDKIKRSAQTVDFVGSVRAGSMSDPDNEGHPGDRIDEIAGFAACSVPRYQPNVVTLHAGTNDMNQDFRLPTAPARLKALVDRTLKDSPRAVVLVAKLIPTGKAGLQPRIDAYNAALTDVVGQLQSEKKHVLLVDMERVLVSDGLENDAHPTDAGYAKMADAWYAGVVQAEAKGWISTPLPEQAPTDCDPDHNPGVEDGDGTGSGVGSGGTALGDGWRRLGVIVPGYGERFGRPVLAELNGDQRADYVQVAADGNFRASINTVGQPGQPDWADVGRYDIKVDGEVRFADIDGDGRDDYLQVSPNGAVRAWRNTGGGQSSTPGKASRLNFELWGVVFAGDGFTSDHLRFADINGDGRDDILRVSDAGAAHVYVNQGGQDSDGKPAADAWKLRLDWAGGTRGSSLQAVRFADADGDGKADYLQVGADGAAVHAFLNRGGGGEGSFEARYNWARESGYPRPYVQFADISGDGKADYLVVYDGGAVRAWLNRGGN
;
A
#
# COMPACT_ATOMS: atom_id res chain seq x y z
N MET A 1 -70.25 -18.10 26.37
CA MET A 1 -68.98 -18.74 26.81
C MET A 1 -67.81 -18.53 25.82
N THR A 2 -67.91 -17.58 24.90
CA THR A 2 -66.89 -17.28 23.87
C THR A 2 -66.13 -15.97 24.12
N GLY A 3 -66.52 -15.16 25.12
CA GLY A 3 -65.80 -13.93 25.50
C GLY A 3 -64.73 -14.08 26.59
N LEU A 4 -64.68 -15.23 27.28
CA LEU A 4 -63.70 -15.53 28.35
C LEU A 4 -62.43 -16.20 27.82
N LEU A 5 -62.51 -16.89 26.68
CA LEU A 5 -61.36 -17.54 26.04
C LEU A 5 -60.48 -16.57 25.24
N ASP A 6 -61.06 -15.52 24.65
CA ASP A 6 -60.31 -14.52 23.86
C ASP A 6 -59.52 -13.52 24.74
N ARG A 7 -59.99 -13.28 25.98
CA ARG A 7 -59.26 -12.50 26.99
C ARG A 7 -58.08 -13.26 27.61
N ALA A 8 -58.16 -14.60 27.69
CA ALA A 8 -57.09 -15.44 28.21
C ALA A 8 -55.92 -15.61 27.20
N ALA A 9 -56.20 -15.61 25.89
CA ALA A 9 -55.19 -15.70 24.85
C ALA A 9 -54.37 -14.39 24.69
N LYS A 10 -55.03 -13.22 24.75
CA LYS A 10 -54.35 -11.90 24.75
C LYS A 10 -53.54 -11.62 26.02
N ALA A 11 -53.93 -12.20 27.16
CA ALA A 11 -53.18 -12.09 28.41
C ALA A 11 -51.89 -12.95 28.40
N ARG A 12 -51.91 -14.13 27.77
CA ARG A 12 -50.72 -15.00 27.64
C ARG A 12 -49.66 -14.45 26.69
N GLY A 13 -50.05 -13.81 25.58
CA GLY A 13 -49.11 -13.17 24.66
C GLY A 13 -48.40 -11.94 25.24
N ARG A 14 -49.09 -11.16 26.08
CA ARG A 14 -48.49 -10.00 26.77
C ARG A 14 -47.60 -10.41 27.95
N LEU A 15 -47.92 -11.51 28.64
CA LEU A 15 -47.07 -12.02 29.73
C LEU A 15 -45.76 -12.64 29.20
N LEU A 16 -45.78 -13.28 28.03
CA LEU A 16 -44.58 -13.84 27.39
C LEU A 16 -43.65 -12.74 26.85
N ALA A 17 -44.21 -11.67 26.27
CA ALA A 17 -43.43 -10.50 25.83
C ALA A 17 -42.80 -9.75 27.02
N VAL A 18 -43.52 -9.60 28.14
CA VAL A 18 -42.98 -8.96 29.35
C VAL A 18 -41.93 -9.84 30.05
N LEU A 19 -42.07 -11.17 30.05
CA LEU A 19 -41.05 -12.07 30.62
C LEU A 19 -39.76 -12.14 29.79
N VAL A 20 -39.85 -12.05 28.44
CA VAL A 20 -38.67 -11.96 27.56
C VAL A 20 -38.00 -10.59 27.68
N SER A 21 -38.76 -9.49 27.81
CA SER A 21 -38.19 -8.17 28.07
C SER A 21 -37.58 -8.04 29.47
N VAL A 22 -38.16 -8.66 30.50
CA VAL A 22 -37.59 -8.67 31.86
C VAL A 22 -36.36 -9.58 31.96
N ALA A 23 -36.25 -10.65 31.17
CA ALA A 23 -35.03 -11.46 31.09
C ALA A 23 -33.88 -10.72 30.36
N ILE A 24 -34.19 -9.95 29.31
CA ILE A 24 -33.20 -9.12 28.59
C ILE A 24 -32.79 -7.90 29.42
N ILE A 25 -33.70 -7.30 30.20
CA ILE A 25 -33.39 -6.21 31.14
C ILE A 25 -32.68 -6.74 32.40
N ALA A 26 -32.99 -7.94 32.91
CA ALA A 26 -32.24 -8.53 34.02
C ALA A 26 -30.82 -8.98 33.61
N ALA A 27 -30.60 -9.35 32.34
CA ALA A 27 -29.26 -9.54 31.78
C ALA A 27 -28.52 -8.21 31.52
N SER A 28 -29.24 -7.09 31.40
CA SER A 28 -28.68 -5.75 31.20
C SER A 28 -28.59 -4.91 32.49
N CYS A 29 -29.19 -5.36 33.60
CA CYS A 29 -29.20 -4.66 34.90
C CYS A 29 -28.36 -5.34 35.98
N LEU A 30 -27.52 -6.32 35.63
CA LEU A 30 -26.43 -6.81 36.49
C LEU A 30 -25.06 -6.20 36.13
N ALA A 31 -25.05 -5.09 35.38
CA ALA A 31 -23.81 -4.42 34.98
C ALA A 31 -23.74 -2.92 35.31
N ILE A 32 -24.73 -2.32 36.00
CA ILE A 32 -24.66 -0.91 36.39
C ILE A 32 -25.30 -0.67 37.77
N VAL A 33 -24.51 -0.02 38.63
CA VAL A 33 -24.75 0.58 39.96
C VAL A 33 -24.19 -0.19 41.16
N ALA A 34 -22.87 -0.09 41.30
CA ALA A 34 -22.23 0.39 42.53
C ALA A 34 -20.94 1.10 42.11
N ALA A 35 -21.05 2.38 41.77
CA ALA A 35 -19.88 3.25 41.78
C ALA A 35 -19.43 3.38 43.24
N PRO A 36 -18.20 2.98 43.61
CA PRO A 36 -17.58 3.58 44.76
C PRO A 36 -17.16 4.99 44.33
N THR A 37 -17.94 5.99 44.73
CA THR A 37 -17.37 7.31 44.99
C THR A 37 -16.43 7.17 46.19
N SER A 38 -15.21 6.79 45.88
CA SER A 38 -14.03 7.04 46.70
C SER A 38 -12.91 7.31 45.70
N VAL A 39 -12.57 8.58 45.54
CA VAL A 39 -11.23 8.97 45.10
C VAL A 39 -10.27 8.33 46.08
N SER A 40 -9.73 7.19 45.67
CA SER A 40 -8.66 6.46 46.32
C SER A 40 -7.63 6.28 45.21
N ALA A 41 -6.55 7.06 45.29
CA ALA A 41 -5.34 6.78 44.53
C ALA A 41 -4.97 5.30 44.75
N ALA A 42 -5.06 4.50 43.70
CA ALA A 42 -4.64 3.11 43.68
C ALA A 42 -4.18 2.79 42.24
N ASP A 43 -2.86 2.81 42.08
CA ASP A 43 -2.02 2.26 40.99
C ASP A 43 -2.72 1.88 39.68
N ASP A 44 -2.68 2.83 38.75
CA ASP A 44 -2.46 2.57 37.33
C ASP A 44 -1.29 1.60 37.17
N GLY A 45 -1.59 0.35 36.75
CA GLY A 45 -0.62 -0.71 36.44
C GLY A 45 0.46 -0.20 35.48
N GLU A 46 1.56 0.24 36.08
CA GLU A 46 2.38 1.36 35.68
C GLU A 46 3.07 1.11 34.32
N PHE A 47 2.76 1.95 33.34
CA PHE A 47 3.54 2.04 32.11
C PHE A 47 5.04 2.15 32.45
N PRO A 48 5.95 1.40 31.78
CA PRO A 48 7.37 1.50 32.08
C PRO A 48 7.85 2.94 31.89
N LYS A 49 8.53 3.48 32.89
CA LYS A 49 8.97 4.89 32.93
C LYS A 49 10.47 5.01 32.69
N LYS A 50 11.21 3.92 32.86
CA LYS A 50 12.67 3.86 32.75
C LYS A 50 13.11 2.70 31.85
N PHE A 51 13.87 3.05 30.83
CA PHE A 51 14.37 2.13 29.82
C PHE A 51 15.89 2.16 29.79
N ALA A 52 16.49 1.07 29.33
CA ALA A 52 17.87 1.05 28.89
C ALA A 52 18.02 0.32 27.56
N SER A 53 19.02 0.72 26.77
CA SER A 53 19.48 -0.01 25.58
C SER A 53 20.96 -0.28 25.70
N TRP A 54 21.39 -1.49 25.31
CA TRP A 54 22.80 -1.84 25.38
C TRP A 54 23.21 -2.95 24.41
N ASN A 55 24.25 -2.66 23.61
CA ASN A 55 25.01 -3.66 22.88
C ASN A 55 26.07 -4.30 23.80
N MET A 56 25.91 -5.59 24.05
CA MET A 56 26.72 -6.36 25.00
C MET A 56 28.05 -6.89 24.42
N ASN A 57 28.34 -6.64 23.14
CA ASN A 57 29.53 -7.10 22.40
C ASN A 57 29.78 -8.62 22.58
N GLY A 58 28.91 -9.43 21.97
CA GLY A 58 28.60 -10.83 22.28
C GLY A 58 29.72 -11.87 22.11
N LYS A 59 30.99 -11.46 21.98
CA LYS A 59 32.17 -12.33 21.86
C LYS A 59 32.26 -13.33 23.01
N GLU A 60 32.67 -14.58 22.72
CA GLU A 60 32.81 -15.65 23.71
C GLU A 60 33.73 -15.31 24.90
N ASN A 61 34.60 -14.29 24.77
CA ASN A 61 35.53 -13.82 25.81
C ASN A 61 35.43 -12.29 26.07
N GLY A 62 34.27 -11.66 25.83
CA GLY A 62 34.05 -10.23 26.11
C GLY A 62 34.02 -9.90 27.61
N ASP A 63 34.02 -8.60 27.95
CA ASP A 63 34.30 -8.10 29.31
C ASP A 63 33.23 -8.41 30.38
N CYS A 64 32.06 -8.94 29.98
CA CYS A 64 31.08 -9.51 30.91
C CYS A 64 31.21 -11.05 31.06
N GLY A 65 32.12 -11.76 30.38
CA GLY A 65 32.31 -13.20 30.61
C GLY A 65 31.31 -14.14 29.90
N LYS A 66 31.26 -15.41 30.32
CA LYS A 66 30.54 -16.52 29.65
C LYS A 66 29.24 -16.90 30.39
N LYS A 67 28.15 -17.17 29.65
CA LYS A 67 26.85 -17.63 30.18
C LYS A 67 26.31 -16.76 31.33
N GLU A 68 26.07 -17.31 32.52
CA GLU A 68 25.58 -16.59 33.71
C GLU A 68 26.47 -15.40 34.08
N ASP A 69 27.79 -15.56 33.94
CA ASP A 69 28.75 -14.48 34.22
C ASP A 69 28.51 -13.28 33.29
N ARG A 70 27.95 -13.47 32.09
CA ARG A 70 27.62 -12.40 31.14
C ARG A 70 26.45 -11.54 31.58
N TRP A 71 25.45 -12.17 32.16
CA TRP A 71 24.18 -11.53 32.46
C TRP A 71 24.18 -10.97 33.88
N ARG A 72 24.62 -11.76 34.87
CA ARG A 72 24.42 -11.42 36.28
C ARG A 72 25.18 -10.16 36.75
N PRO A 73 26.47 -9.97 36.46
CA PRO A 73 27.22 -8.78 36.86
C PRO A 73 26.81 -7.51 36.09
N CYS A 74 26.32 -7.65 34.85
CA CYS A 74 26.09 -6.51 33.95
C CYS A 74 24.61 -6.09 33.86
N ILE A 75 23.66 -7.01 34.07
CA ILE A 75 22.21 -6.75 33.97
C ILE A 75 21.53 -6.75 35.34
N ALA A 76 21.87 -7.66 36.26
CA ALA A 76 21.20 -7.74 37.56
C ALA A 76 21.29 -6.46 38.41
N PRO A 77 22.41 -5.68 38.41
CA PRO A 77 22.50 -4.43 39.16
C PRO A 77 21.52 -3.35 38.71
N GLU A 78 21.04 -3.41 37.47
CA GLU A 78 20.05 -2.47 36.93
C GLU A 78 18.63 -2.73 37.47
N PHE A 79 18.45 -3.86 38.18
CA PHE A 79 17.23 -4.25 38.87
C PHE A 79 17.43 -4.28 40.41
N PRO A 80 17.68 -3.11 41.06
CA PRO A 80 17.79 -3.01 42.52
C PRO A 80 16.44 -3.26 43.21
N ASP A 81 16.50 -3.46 44.54
CA ASP A 81 15.34 -3.76 45.40
C ASP A 81 14.26 -2.67 45.38
N THR A 82 14.64 -1.42 45.14
CA THR A 82 13.72 -0.27 45.07
C THR A 82 13.38 0.06 43.62
N ALA A 83 12.10 -0.04 43.24
CA ALA A 83 11.62 0.37 41.92
C ALA A 83 11.89 1.86 41.61
N ALA A 84 11.98 2.69 42.65
CA ALA A 84 12.32 4.11 42.55
C ALA A 84 13.70 4.37 41.91
N GLU A 85 14.63 3.42 41.91
CA GLU A 85 16.00 3.61 41.38
C GLU A 85 16.33 2.69 40.21
N GLY A 86 15.56 1.62 40.00
CA GLY A 86 15.85 0.62 38.98
C GLY A 86 15.22 0.87 37.61
N ILE A 87 15.65 0.06 36.62
CA ILE A 87 15.12 0.06 35.25
C ILE A 87 13.92 -0.88 35.14
N ASP A 88 12.99 -0.55 34.25
CA ASP A 88 11.78 -1.34 33.98
C ASP A 88 12.00 -2.29 32.80
N VAL A 89 12.57 -1.78 31.70
CA VAL A 89 12.82 -2.53 30.46
C VAL A 89 14.23 -2.27 29.96
N ILE A 90 14.99 -3.34 29.67
CA ILE A 90 16.30 -3.27 29.03
C ILE A 90 16.24 -3.99 27.68
N ALA A 91 16.51 -3.26 26.60
CA ALA A 91 16.73 -3.77 25.26
C ALA A 91 18.20 -4.17 25.09
N LEU A 92 18.45 -5.40 24.65
CA LEU A 92 19.79 -5.95 24.55
C LEU A 92 20.11 -6.36 23.11
N GLN A 93 21.25 -5.88 22.62
CA GLN A 93 21.84 -6.25 21.34
C GLN A 93 23.11 -7.08 21.57
N GLU A 94 23.43 -7.96 20.63
CA GLU A 94 24.51 -8.95 20.77
C GLU A 94 24.49 -9.73 22.11
N ALA A 95 23.31 -10.11 22.57
CA ALA A 95 23.12 -10.79 23.86
C ALA A 95 23.80 -12.18 23.93
N GLY A 96 24.28 -12.69 22.79
CA GLY A 96 24.84 -14.04 22.62
C GLY A 96 23.79 -15.07 22.25
N ASN A 97 24.14 -16.35 22.33
CA ASN A 97 23.26 -17.46 21.93
C ASN A 97 22.53 -18.14 23.09
N THR A 98 22.73 -17.68 24.33
CA THR A 98 22.16 -18.29 25.53
C THR A 98 21.67 -17.21 26.49
N GLN A 99 20.46 -17.40 26.98
CA GLN A 99 19.89 -16.74 28.15
C GLN A 99 20.72 -17.00 29.43
N PRO A 100 20.45 -16.31 30.57
CA PRO A 100 21.10 -16.63 31.84
C PRO A 100 20.87 -18.10 32.23
N GLU A 101 21.89 -18.77 32.76
CA GLU A 101 21.83 -20.20 33.08
C GLU A 101 20.90 -20.48 34.27
N SER A 102 20.77 -19.50 35.18
CA SER A 102 19.83 -19.57 36.30
C SER A 102 18.40 -19.12 35.95
N ALA A 103 18.13 -18.76 34.69
CA ALA A 103 16.78 -18.40 34.25
C ALA A 103 15.97 -19.65 33.88
N GLU A 104 14.77 -19.76 34.42
CA GLU A 104 13.86 -20.89 34.21
C GLU A 104 12.90 -20.59 33.06
N PHE A 105 12.78 -21.49 32.09
CA PHE A 105 11.79 -21.35 31.02
C PHE A 105 10.37 -21.42 31.59
N THR A 106 9.53 -20.44 31.29
CA THR A 106 8.17 -20.36 31.87
C THR A 106 7.17 -21.27 31.15
N GLY A 107 7.55 -21.82 29.99
CA GLY A 107 6.63 -22.52 29.10
C GLY A 107 5.99 -21.62 28.04
N ARG A 108 6.14 -20.28 28.14
CA ARG A 108 5.58 -19.34 27.16
C ARG A 108 6.52 -19.14 25.98
N ILE A 109 5.97 -19.37 24.78
CA ILE A 109 6.57 -18.99 23.50
C ILE A 109 5.62 -17.97 22.86
N LEU A 110 6.16 -16.82 22.49
CA LEU A 110 5.44 -15.67 21.94
C LEU A 110 5.92 -15.40 20.50
N GLY A 111 5.14 -14.65 19.73
CA GLY A 111 5.46 -14.25 18.35
C GLY A 111 5.69 -15.43 17.41
N ASP A 112 4.61 -16.04 16.92
CA ASP A 112 4.56 -17.19 15.98
C ASP A 112 5.51 -18.38 16.29
N GLY A 113 6.04 -18.45 17.52
CA GLY A 113 6.95 -19.52 17.94
C GLY A 113 8.44 -19.14 18.06
N GLY A 114 8.80 -17.85 17.90
CA GLY A 114 10.19 -17.38 17.80
C GLY A 114 10.78 -16.66 19.03
N VAL A 115 9.97 -16.38 20.06
CA VAL A 115 10.40 -15.63 21.27
C VAL A 115 10.11 -16.45 22.53
N TYR A 116 11.15 -16.78 23.29
CA TYR A 116 11.04 -17.61 24.49
C TYR A 116 11.09 -16.76 25.75
N GLU A 117 10.15 -16.99 26.67
CA GLU A 117 10.11 -16.31 27.96
C GLU A 117 10.80 -17.14 29.05
N TYR A 118 11.75 -16.51 29.76
CA TYR A 118 12.40 -17.09 30.93
C TYR A 118 12.19 -16.21 32.16
N ARG A 119 11.95 -16.82 33.31
CA ARG A 119 11.92 -16.16 34.61
C ARG A 119 13.29 -16.25 35.27
N TRP A 120 13.88 -15.11 35.57
CA TRP A 120 15.21 -15.01 36.16
C TRP A 120 15.15 -14.32 37.53
N ASN A 121 15.50 -15.06 38.59
CA ASN A 121 15.57 -14.47 39.93
C ASN A 121 16.94 -13.79 40.16
N VAL A 122 16.95 -12.46 40.05
CA VAL A 122 18.15 -11.64 40.30
C VAL A 122 18.38 -11.35 41.79
N GLY A 123 17.44 -11.74 42.66
CA GLY A 123 17.52 -11.62 44.11
C GLY A 123 18.12 -12.85 44.80
N THR A 124 17.66 -13.10 46.01
CA THR A 124 17.97 -14.32 46.77
C THR A 124 16.73 -15.20 46.86
N THR A 125 16.87 -16.45 47.28
CA THR A 125 15.73 -17.35 47.50
C THR A 125 14.74 -16.81 48.55
N SER A 126 15.21 -16.05 49.54
CA SER A 126 14.38 -15.49 50.61
C SER A 126 13.75 -14.13 50.28
N ARG A 127 14.26 -13.44 49.24
CA ARG A 127 13.71 -12.19 48.70
C ARG A 127 13.80 -12.25 47.17
N PRO A 128 12.93 -13.04 46.52
CA PRO A 128 12.98 -13.22 45.08
C PRO A 128 12.71 -11.91 44.37
N ARG A 129 13.46 -11.65 43.31
CA ARG A 129 13.29 -10.50 42.41
C ARG A 129 13.25 -11.03 41.00
N ASN A 130 12.04 -11.25 40.52
CA ASN A 130 11.83 -11.88 39.21
C ASN A 130 11.93 -10.83 38.10
N VAL A 131 12.87 -11.06 37.20
CA VAL A 131 13.02 -10.37 35.92
C VAL A 131 12.69 -11.38 34.83
N TYR A 132 11.92 -10.96 33.84
CA TYR A 132 11.54 -11.80 32.70
C TYR A 132 12.43 -11.50 31.51
N ILE A 133 13.06 -12.55 30.97
CA ILE A 133 13.91 -12.48 29.79
C ILE A 133 13.11 -12.98 28.59
N TYR A 134 12.93 -12.13 27.59
CA TYR A 134 12.36 -12.48 26.30
C TYR A 134 13.50 -12.61 25.32
N PHE A 135 13.81 -13.85 24.94
CA PHE A 135 15.01 -14.16 24.19
C PHE A 135 14.65 -14.74 22.81
N SER A 136 15.28 -14.21 21.77
CA SER A 136 15.20 -14.76 20.43
C SER A 136 16.59 -15.23 19.98
N SER A 137 16.74 -16.55 19.81
CA SER A 137 17.99 -17.14 19.33
C SER A 137 17.98 -17.17 17.81
N THR A 138 18.98 -16.52 17.20
CA THR A 138 19.09 -16.38 15.74
C THR A 138 20.04 -17.41 15.13
N GLY A 139 20.49 -18.38 15.94
CA GLY A 139 21.45 -19.42 15.55
C GLY A 139 22.88 -18.91 15.30
N GLN A 140 23.12 -17.59 15.32
CA GLN A 140 24.42 -16.98 15.06
C GLN A 140 24.98 -16.27 16.30
N GLN A 141 26.22 -16.61 16.70
CA GLN A 141 26.87 -16.22 17.97
C GLN A 141 26.84 -14.72 18.33
N ARG A 142 26.68 -13.82 17.36
CA ARG A 142 26.74 -12.35 17.55
C ARG A 142 25.40 -11.63 17.39
N ASN A 143 24.33 -12.32 16.98
CA ASN A 143 23.07 -11.68 16.59
C ASN A 143 21.90 -11.98 17.54
N GLY A 144 22.18 -12.45 18.75
CA GLY A 144 21.12 -12.66 19.75
C GLY A 144 20.53 -11.34 20.22
N LEU A 145 19.20 -11.29 20.29
CA LEU A 145 18.43 -10.15 20.78
C LEU A 145 17.61 -10.57 22.00
N ALA A 146 17.50 -9.68 22.97
CA ALA A 146 16.72 -9.95 24.16
C ALA A 146 16.10 -8.69 24.76
N PHE A 147 15.04 -8.89 25.53
CA PHE A 147 14.58 -7.93 26.53
C PHE A 147 14.69 -8.51 27.93
N ALA A 148 15.12 -7.69 28.88
CA ALA A 148 14.98 -7.96 30.31
C ALA A 148 13.92 -7.01 30.89
N VAL A 149 12.85 -7.56 31.44
CA VAL A 149 11.67 -6.80 31.89
C VAL A 149 11.38 -7.08 33.35
N ARG A 150 11.28 -6.03 34.17
CA ARG A 150 10.89 -6.12 35.57
C ARG A 150 9.43 -6.56 35.67
N SER A 151 9.14 -7.52 36.56
CA SER A 151 7.74 -7.84 36.89
C SER A 151 7.15 -6.76 37.81
N PRO A 152 5.97 -6.21 37.50
CA PRO A 152 5.23 -5.38 38.45
C PRO A 152 4.67 -6.21 39.61
N ASP A 153 4.44 -7.51 39.40
CA ASP A 153 4.02 -8.47 40.42
C ASP A 153 5.12 -9.52 40.67
N PRO A 154 5.81 -9.50 41.83
CA PRO A 154 6.84 -10.49 42.16
C PRO A 154 6.28 -11.92 42.32
N ALA A 155 4.97 -12.08 42.52
CA ALA A 155 4.31 -13.39 42.63
C ALA A 155 3.83 -13.96 41.29
N SER A 156 3.90 -13.19 40.19
CA SER A 156 3.46 -13.67 38.88
C SER A 156 4.28 -14.88 38.42
N GLU A 157 3.60 -15.86 37.83
CA GLU A 157 4.23 -17.05 37.22
C GLU A 157 4.77 -16.75 35.81
N THR A 158 4.28 -15.69 35.17
CA THR A 158 4.63 -15.29 33.79
C THR A 158 4.92 -13.80 33.72
N GLY A 159 5.66 -13.35 32.70
CA GLY A 159 6.07 -11.95 32.60
C GLY A 159 5.02 -11.02 32.00
N PRO A 160 5.23 -9.69 32.12
CA PRO A 160 4.23 -8.67 31.78
C PRO A 160 4.03 -8.44 30.28
N VAL A 161 4.83 -9.07 29.41
CA VAL A 161 4.68 -8.97 27.96
C VAL A 161 3.45 -9.75 27.51
N ARG A 162 2.57 -9.09 26.76
CA ARG A 162 1.33 -9.67 26.23
C ARG A 162 1.56 -10.39 24.90
N ASP A 163 2.38 -9.80 24.05
CA ASP A 163 2.71 -10.33 22.73
C ASP A 163 4.15 -9.99 22.34
N ALA A 164 4.71 -10.70 21.37
CA ALA A 164 6.06 -10.46 20.87
C ALA A 164 6.13 -10.65 19.35
N ALA A 165 7.14 -10.07 18.72
CA ALA A 165 7.37 -10.19 17.29
C ALA A 165 8.85 -10.46 17.00
N GLN A 166 9.13 -11.45 16.15
CA GLN A 166 10.45 -11.62 15.55
C GLN A 166 10.38 -11.16 14.09
N LEU A 167 11.07 -10.06 13.79
CA LEU A 167 11.07 -9.41 12.49
C LEU A 167 12.41 -9.62 11.79
N ALA A 168 12.40 -9.60 10.47
CA ALA A 168 13.59 -9.58 9.63
C ALA A 168 13.76 -8.18 9.02
N VAL A 169 14.90 -7.55 9.31
CA VAL A 169 15.36 -6.33 8.65
C VAL A 169 16.05 -6.77 7.36
N ASN A 170 15.34 -6.65 6.24
CA ASN A 170 15.83 -7.07 4.93
C ASN A 170 16.52 -5.89 4.24
N TRP A 171 17.82 -6.04 3.95
CA TRP A 171 18.61 -5.07 3.19
C TRP A 171 19.13 -5.69 1.89
N SER A 172 19.00 -4.96 0.79
CA SER A 172 19.18 -5.41 -0.60
C SER A 172 20.55 -6.04 -0.94
N THR A 173 21.54 -6.01 -0.05
CA THR A 173 22.87 -6.59 -0.28
C THR A 173 23.49 -7.34 0.92
N GLY A 174 22.77 -7.59 2.03
CA GLY A 174 23.40 -7.93 3.32
C GLY A 174 22.94 -9.20 4.07
N GLY A 175 21.82 -9.82 3.66
CA GLY A 175 21.17 -10.89 4.43
C GLY A 175 20.26 -10.37 5.55
N ASP A 176 19.27 -11.18 5.95
CA ASP A 176 18.25 -10.79 6.94
C ASP A 176 18.84 -10.67 8.35
N ARG A 177 18.66 -9.50 8.98
CA ARG A 177 19.03 -9.29 10.39
C ARG A 177 17.80 -9.36 11.29
N PRO A 178 17.91 -10.01 12.45
CA PRO A 178 16.78 -10.13 13.36
C PRO A 178 16.47 -8.79 14.02
N MET A 179 15.20 -8.59 14.32
CA MET A 179 14.68 -7.52 15.15
C MET A 179 13.63 -8.13 16.09
N LEU A 180 13.69 -7.80 17.37
CA LEU A 180 12.80 -8.35 18.39
C LEU A 180 11.88 -7.25 18.89
N GLY A 181 10.58 -7.50 18.89
CA GLY A 181 9.54 -6.64 19.46
C GLY A 181 8.85 -7.31 20.64
N ILE A 182 8.49 -6.55 21.66
CA ILE A 182 7.62 -6.97 22.77
C ILE A 182 6.52 -5.94 23.00
N GLN A 183 5.33 -6.40 23.37
CA GLN A 183 4.20 -5.57 23.75
C GLN A 183 3.99 -5.59 25.26
N ILE A 184 4.08 -4.43 25.91
CA ILE A 184 3.75 -4.26 27.34
C ILE A 184 2.61 -3.25 27.45
N GLY A 185 1.49 -3.67 28.05
CA GLY A 185 0.27 -2.87 28.04
C GLY A 185 -0.23 -2.66 26.61
N GLU A 186 -0.40 -1.40 26.21
CA GLU A 186 -0.81 -1.02 24.85
C GLU A 186 0.36 -0.55 23.97
N HIS A 187 1.61 -0.70 24.44
CA HIS A 187 2.78 -0.12 23.79
C HIS A 187 3.79 -1.18 23.38
N TRP A 188 4.48 -0.90 22.29
CA TRP A 188 5.47 -1.80 21.72
C TRP A 188 6.90 -1.29 21.86
N TYR A 189 7.81 -2.21 22.15
CA TYR A 189 9.23 -1.92 22.31
C TYR A 189 10.02 -2.84 21.40
N PHE A 190 10.92 -2.27 20.61
CA PHE A 190 11.75 -3.02 19.67
C PHE A 190 13.23 -2.86 19.96
N THR A 191 13.98 -3.92 19.69
CA THR A 191 15.45 -3.95 19.71
C THR A 191 15.98 -4.56 18.43
N ALA A 192 17.05 -3.97 17.91
CA ALA A 192 17.75 -4.44 16.72
C ALA A 192 19.22 -3.99 16.79
N HIS A 193 20.07 -4.63 16.01
CA HIS A 193 21.45 -4.22 15.81
C HIS A 193 21.64 -3.99 14.31
N ALA A 194 21.95 -2.76 13.91
CA ALA A 194 22.18 -2.35 12.53
C ALA A 194 23.58 -2.77 12.01
N GLN A 195 23.81 -2.67 10.71
CA GLN A 195 25.08 -3.08 10.10
C GLN A 195 26.21 -2.07 10.32
N SER A 196 27.35 -2.54 10.81
CA SER A 196 28.57 -1.75 10.99
C SER A 196 29.35 -1.63 9.67
N ASN A 197 28.88 -0.80 8.74
CA ASN A 197 29.50 -0.60 7.41
C ASN A 197 30.25 0.74 7.23
N GLY A 198 30.53 1.49 8.30
CA GLY A 198 31.44 2.64 8.24
C GLY A 198 31.00 3.86 7.40
N GLY A 199 29.81 3.90 6.80
CA GLY A 199 29.25 5.12 6.17
C GLY A 199 28.16 4.87 5.11
N ASN A 200 27.13 5.73 5.12
CA ASN A 200 25.99 5.95 4.19
C ASN A 200 25.12 4.75 3.72
N ALA A 201 25.61 3.51 3.74
CA ALA A 201 24.87 2.29 3.40
C ALA A 201 24.73 1.40 4.64
N ASN A 202 23.86 1.82 5.56
CA ASN A 202 23.50 1.13 6.79
C ASN A 202 21.97 0.98 6.84
N ASP A 203 21.47 -0.15 7.33
CA ASP A 203 20.06 -0.52 7.47
C ASP A 203 19.34 0.15 8.67
N HIS A 204 20.00 1.06 9.38
CA HIS A 204 19.43 1.87 10.48
C HIS A 204 18.04 2.47 10.21
N ARG A 205 17.75 2.94 8.98
CA ARG A 205 16.42 3.46 8.59
C ARG A 205 15.39 2.35 8.41
N GLU A 206 15.83 1.20 7.91
CA GLU A 206 14.96 0.04 7.71
C GLU A 206 14.50 -0.53 9.05
N ILE A 207 15.34 -0.50 10.08
CA ILE A 207 14.95 -0.87 11.46
C ILE A 207 13.73 -0.04 11.93
N ILE A 208 13.79 1.29 11.77
CA ILE A 208 12.68 2.18 12.18
C ILE A 208 11.43 1.89 11.34
N ARG A 209 11.61 1.69 10.04
CA ARG A 209 10.53 1.38 9.10
C ARG A 209 9.86 0.04 9.42
N MET A 210 10.63 -0.98 9.80
CA MET A 210 10.12 -2.30 10.14
C MET A 210 9.32 -2.31 11.44
N ALA A 211 9.77 -1.57 12.46
CA ALA A 211 8.95 -1.33 13.66
C ALA A 211 7.64 -0.64 13.30
N GLY A 212 7.70 0.47 12.57
CA GLY A 212 6.50 1.22 12.17
C GLY A 212 5.50 0.36 11.40
N ARG A 213 5.98 -0.40 10.42
CA ARG A 213 5.15 -1.32 9.65
C ARG A 213 4.49 -2.40 10.52
N HIS A 214 5.25 -3.01 11.43
CA HIS A 214 4.67 -4.03 12.31
C HIS A 214 3.49 -3.43 13.08
N ILE A 215 3.67 -2.24 13.64
CA ILE A 215 2.63 -1.56 14.42
C ILE A 215 1.44 -1.13 13.58
N GLU A 216 1.66 -0.59 12.39
CA GLU A 216 0.59 -0.23 11.47
C GLU A 216 -0.30 -1.43 11.11
N LEU A 217 0.27 -2.64 11.04
CA LEU A 217 -0.44 -3.87 10.67
C LEU A 217 -1.05 -4.60 11.88
N SER A 218 -0.31 -4.70 12.99
CA SER A 218 -0.68 -5.54 14.14
C SER A 218 -1.34 -4.75 15.27
N SER A 219 -1.07 -3.44 15.39
CA SER A 219 -1.46 -2.63 16.55
C SER A 219 -1.50 -1.12 16.22
N PRO A 220 -2.33 -0.66 15.25
CA PRO A 220 -2.22 0.68 14.67
C PRO A 220 -2.44 1.84 15.65
N ASN A 221 -3.08 1.57 16.79
CA ASN A 221 -3.32 2.57 17.83
C ASN A 221 -2.20 2.65 18.87
N SER A 222 -1.29 1.66 18.88
CA SER A 222 -0.19 1.57 19.83
C SER A 222 0.94 2.54 19.52
N ASP A 223 1.50 3.15 20.56
CA ASP A 223 2.82 3.79 20.43
C ASP A 223 3.90 2.73 20.44
N TYR A 224 4.98 3.01 19.72
CA TYR A 224 6.19 2.20 19.79
C TYR A 224 7.46 3.00 19.99
N MET A 225 8.43 2.33 20.63
CA MET A 225 9.79 2.79 20.84
C MET A 225 10.79 1.76 20.29
N VAL A 226 11.78 2.21 19.55
CA VAL A 226 12.90 1.39 19.07
C VAL A 226 14.14 1.76 19.88
N LEU A 227 14.70 0.80 20.60
CA LEU A 227 15.89 0.89 21.44
C LEU A 227 16.98 0.02 20.79
N ALA A 228 17.89 0.62 20.03
CA ALA A 228 18.78 -0.14 19.15
C ALA A 228 20.20 0.43 19.10
N ASP A 229 21.13 -0.43 18.71
CA ASP A 229 22.41 -0.01 18.14
C ASP A 229 22.19 0.22 16.65
N PHE A 230 22.11 1.49 16.26
CA PHE A 230 21.88 1.89 14.88
C PHE A 230 23.16 1.96 14.05
N ASN A 231 24.35 1.78 14.63
CA ASN A 231 25.64 1.92 13.93
C ASN A 231 25.74 3.21 13.06
N TYR A 232 25.04 4.27 13.45
CA TYR A 232 24.89 5.50 12.68
C TYR A 232 24.78 6.70 13.63
N ASP A 233 25.33 7.85 13.23
CA ASP A 233 25.22 9.07 14.06
C ASP A 233 23.82 9.69 13.89
N PRO A 234 23.03 9.84 14.97
CA PRO A 234 21.69 10.41 14.88
C PRO A 234 21.67 11.87 14.38
N ALA A 235 22.79 12.62 14.46
CA ALA A 235 22.88 13.97 13.89
C ALA A 235 22.83 13.98 12.36
N ARG A 236 23.12 12.84 11.73
CA ARG A 236 23.18 12.67 10.28
C ARG A 236 21.89 12.08 9.70
N LEU A 237 20.87 11.89 10.53
CA LEU A 237 19.54 11.46 10.10
C LEU A 237 18.78 12.62 9.43
N PRO A 238 17.87 12.36 8.48
CA PRO A 238 16.99 13.38 7.92
C PRO A 238 16.11 14.05 8.98
N ASP A 239 15.81 15.35 8.81
CA ASP A 239 15.01 16.17 9.74
C ASP A 239 13.67 15.52 10.15
N ALA A 240 13.04 14.82 9.20
CA ALA A 240 11.78 14.11 9.43
C ALA A 240 11.90 13.01 10.50
N LEU A 241 13.07 12.38 10.64
CA LEU A 241 13.35 11.42 11.70
C LEU A 241 13.89 12.09 12.94
N GLN A 242 14.72 13.14 12.81
CA GLN A 242 15.34 13.83 13.96
C GLN A 242 14.33 14.28 15.01
N ARG A 243 13.12 14.67 14.61
CA ARG A 243 12.04 15.08 15.54
C ARG A 243 11.52 13.95 16.45
N HIS A 244 11.81 12.69 16.14
CA HIS A 244 11.40 11.49 16.88
C HIS A 244 12.57 10.78 17.58
N ILE A 245 13.80 11.26 17.37
CA ILE A 245 14.99 10.69 17.98
C ILE A 245 15.12 11.14 19.43
N ILE A 246 15.49 10.18 20.27
CA ILE A 246 15.84 10.37 21.67
C ILE A 246 17.28 9.89 21.83
N ARG A 247 18.19 10.82 22.09
CA ARG A 247 19.64 10.59 22.18
C ARG A 247 20.23 11.22 23.44
N SER A 248 21.45 10.83 23.77
CA SER A 248 22.20 11.29 24.94
C SER A 248 22.99 12.59 24.70
N PHE A 249 23.31 12.90 23.44
CA PHE A 249 24.26 13.94 23.03
C PHE A 249 25.68 13.73 23.58
N GLN A 250 25.97 12.51 24.04
CA GLN A 250 27.28 12.07 24.48
C GLN A 250 27.68 10.84 23.68
N PRO A 251 28.98 10.49 23.62
CA PRO A 251 29.38 9.21 23.08
C PRO A 251 28.62 8.08 23.76
N THR A 252 28.20 7.10 22.96
CA THR A 252 27.69 5.82 23.44
C THR A 252 28.62 4.68 23.02
N HIS A 253 29.73 5.00 22.35
CA HIS A 253 30.80 4.07 22.04
C HIS A 253 32.15 4.65 22.46
N GLN A 254 33.10 3.79 22.87
CA GLN A 254 34.47 4.15 23.25
C GLN A 254 35.26 4.98 22.21
N HIS A 255 34.83 5.00 20.94
CA HIS A 255 35.47 5.76 19.86
C HIS A 255 34.91 7.18 19.69
N GLY A 256 34.00 7.61 20.58
CA GLY A 256 33.46 8.98 20.58
C GLY A 256 32.19 9.17 19.74
N SER A 257 31.68 8.12 19.09
CA SER A 257 30.42 8.15 18.34
C SER A 257 29.20 7.86 19.24
N GLU A 258 28.01 8.20 18.74
CA GLU A 258 26.70 7.92 19.38
C GLU A 258 25.86 6.96 18.50
N PRO A 259 26.28 5.69 18.31
CA PRO A 259 25.50 4.74 17.51
C PRO A 259 24.26 4.19 18.24
N ASP A 260 24.20 4.32 19.57
CA ASP A 260 23.11 3.80 20.40
C ASP A 260 22.16 4.95 20.76
N PHE A 261 20.94 4.91 20.24
CA PHE A 261 19.91 5.88 20.54
C PHE A 261 18.53 5.23 20.43
N ALA A 262 17.48 6.00 20.68
CA ALA A 262 16.12 5.54 20.53
C ALA A 262 15.32 6.35 19.52
N TYR A 263 14.32 5.71 18.93
CA TYR A 263 13.27 6.34 18.14
C TYR A 263 11.94 6.14 18.85
N HIS A 264 11.12 7.19 18.96
CA HIS A 264 9.77 7.09 19.52
C HIS A 264 8.73 7.64 18.54
N SER A 265 7.74 6.80 18.21
CA SER A 265 6.68 7.09 17.24
C SER A 265 5.93 8.40 17.49
N ARG A 266 5.49 8.65 18.73
CA ARG A 266 4.75 9.86 19.12
C ARG A 266 5.50 10.84 20.05
N GLY A 267 6.72 10.49 20.44
CA GLY A 267 7.51 11.20 21.46
C GLY A 267 8.76 11.80 20.85
N ASN A 268 9.37 12.76 21.55
CA ASN A 268 10.62 13.39 21.12
C ASN A 268 11.57 13.60 22.30
N GLN A 269 12.76 14.13 22.00
CA GLN A 269 13.80 14.42 22.99
C GLN A 269 13.31 15.19 24.24
N ARG A 270 12.28 16.04 24.12
CA ARG A 270 11.73 16.83 25.25
C ARG A 270 10.95 15.99 26.25
N ASN A 271 10.55 14.78 25.88
CA ASN A 271 9.79 13.88 26.74
C ASN A 271 10.70 13.00 27.62
N PHE A 272 12.01 12.98 27.38
CA PHE A 272 12.93 12.04 28.00
C PHE A 272 14.17 12.74 28.57
N ASN A 273 14.59 12.31 29.75
CA ASN A 273 15.93 12.52 30.23
C ASN A 273 16.79 11.31 29.82
N VAL A 274 17.94 11.58 29.20
CA VAL A 274 18.80 10.56 28.57
C VAL A 274 20.23 10.70 29.08
N ARG A 275 20.86 9.59 29.43
CA ARG A 275 22.27 9.55 29.82
C ARG A 275 22.92 8.26 29.35
N SER A 276 24.21 8.30 29.02
CA SER A 276 25.01 7.09 28.81
C SER A 276 25.89 6.82 30.03
N ARG A 277 26.18 5.54 30.31
CA ARG A 277 27.15 5.13 31.34
C ARG A 277 28.14 4.17 30.72
N GLY A 278 29.42 4.53 30.77
CA GLY A 278 30.50 3.61 30.46
C GLY A 278 30.38 2.36 31.33
N VAL A 279 30.17 1.23 30.68
CA VAL A 279 30.19 -0.11 31.27
C VAL A 279 31.30 -0.90 30.58
N ASN A 280 31.57 -2.11 31.03
CA ASN A 280 32.60 -2.98 30.46
C ASN A 280 32.15 -3.54 29.09
N SER A 281 32.05 -2.66 28.09
CA SER A 281 31.79 -2.94 26.67
C SER A 281 32.32 -1.75 25.85
N ASP A 282 32.61 -1.97 24.57
CA ASP A 282 32.92 -0.89 23.62
C ASP A 282 31.71 0.01 23.36
N HIS A 283 30.50 -0.49 23.60
CA HIS A 283 29.25 0.27 23.70
C HIS A 283 28.85 0.54 25.16
N TRP A 284 28.39 1.75 25.42
CA TRP A 284 27.94 2.23 26.72
C TRP A 284 26.43 2.06 26.84
N MET A 285 25.96 1.65 28.02
CA MET A 285 24.52 1.52 28.25
C MET A 285 23.86 2.89 28.22
N VAL A 286 22.79 3.03 27.43
CA VAL A 286 22.02 4.28 27.32
C VAL A 286 20.73 4.14 28.10
N TYR A 287 20.49 5.09 29.00
CA TYR A 287 19.35 5.14 29.88
C TYR A 287 18.38 6.21 29.44
N TYR A 288 17.09 5.88 29.43
CA TYR A 288 15.99 6.77 29.10
C TYR A 288 15.01 6.80 30.26
N SER A 289 14.61 8.00 30.70
CA SER A 289 13.55 8.14 31.70
C SER A 289 12.56 9.21 31.27
N ILE A 290 11.27 8.90 31.37
CA ILE A 290 10.20 9.82 30.97
C ILE A 290 10.12 11.01 31.93
N ILE A 291 9.97 12.21 31.36
CA ILE A 291 9.74 13.45 32.12
C ILE A 291 8.23 13.54 32.39
N ILE A 292 7.82 13.18 33.61
CA ILE A 292 6.41 13.32 34.05
C ILE A 292 6.16 14.79 34.39
N ALA A 293 5.28 15.46 33.65
CA ALA A 293 4.73 16.75 34.05
C ALA A 293 3.73 16.51 35.19
N ILE A 294 4.21 16.50 36.44
CA ILE A 294 3.34 16.35 37.60
C ILE A 294 2.52 17.63 37.75
N GLY A 295 1.22 17.55 37.48
CA GLY A 295 0.20 18.47 37.99
C GLY A 295 0.14 18.37 39.50
N ALA A 296 1.08 19.00 40.20
CA ALA A 296 1.16 18.92 41.65
C ALA A 296 0.23 19.98 42.29
N HIS A 297 -0.93 19.52 42.76
CA HIS A 297 -1.55 20.11 43.95
C HIS A 297 -0.58 19.90 45.12
N ILE A 298 0.25 20.91 45.43
CA ILE A 298 1.09 20.89 46.62
C ILE A 298 0.35 21.66 47.72
N GLY A 299 -0.25 20.90 48.63
CA GLY A 299 -0.47 21.35 50.00
C GLY A 299 0.88 21.63 50.66
N ASN A 300 0.94 22.75 51.39
CA ASN A 300 2.11 23.23 52.12
C ASN A 300 2.82 22.15 52.96
N GLY A 301 4.15 22.11 52.86
CA GLY A 301 5.03 21.43 53.81
C GLY A 301 6.50 21.58 53.38
N GLY A 302 7.23 22.47 54.04
CA GLY A 302 8.57 22.92 53.62
C GLY A 302 9.73 22.00 54.03
N GLY A 303 10.91 22.23 53.42
CA GLY A 303 12.18 21.66 53.88
C GLY A 303 13.30 21.59 52.83
N ALA A 304 14.03 22.71 52.67
CA ALA A 304 15.46 22.89 52.33
C ALA A 304 16.18 22.06 51.24
N GLY A 305 16.78 22.78 50.26
CA GLY A 305 17.93 22.35 49.45
C GLY A 305 17.86 22.86 48.00
N GLY A 306 18.59 23.93 47.67
CA GLY A 306 18.41 24.73 46.44
C GLY A 306 19.13 24.24 45.18
N CYS A 307 18.37 24.10 44.10
CA CYS A 307 18.65 24.35 42.66
C CYS A 307 17.39 23.94 41.87
N ARG A 308 16.93 24.71 40.85
CA ARG A 308 15.74 24.36 40.03
C ARG A 308 16.09 24.27 38.54
N ALA A 309 15.54 23.27 37.86
CA ALA A 309 15.69 23.02 36.42
C ALA A 309 14.77 23.94 35.57
N PRO A 310 15.12 24.27 34.32
CA PRO A 310 14.41 25.27 33.53
C PRO A 310 13.06 24.72 33.01
N GLN A 311 11.97 25.34 33.45
CA GLN A 311 10.67 25.25 32.79
C GLN A 311 10.46 26.49 31.91
N THR A 312 9.57 26.36 30.93
CA THR A 312 9.22 27.34 29.88
C THR A 312 9.25 28.81 30.33
N LEU A 313 9.99 29.63 29.58
CA LEU A 313 10.31 31.04 29.89
C LEU A 313 9.12 32.03 29.85
N ALA A 314 7.88 31.55 29.72
CA ALA A 314 6.71 32.42 29.53
C ALA A 314 5.86 32.65 30.80
N ALA A 315 6.11 31.94 31.91
CA ALA A 315 5.20 31.98 33.06
C ALA A 315 5.72 32.66 34.35
N ARG A 316 6.96 33.16 34.41
CA ARG A 316 7.51 33.73 35.68
C ARG A 316 8.40 34.97 35.55
N ALA A 317 8.15 35.86 34.60
CA ALA A 317 8.85 37.16 34.54
C ALA A 317 8.13 38.28 35.32
N ALA A 318 7.65 37.99 36.53
CA ALA A 318 7.12 39.01 37.43
C ALA A 318 7.61 38.74 38.86
N ALA A 319 8.62 39.52 39.28
CA ALA A 319 8.96 39.88 40.67
C ALA A 319 10.18 39.26 41.39
N ALA A 320 11.14 38.57 40.77
CA ALA A 320 12.41 38.28 41.46
C ALA A 320 13.63 38.16 40.53
N GLU A 321 14.79 38.65 41.00
CA GLU A 321 16.11 38.32 40.44
C GLU A 321 16.38 36.82 40.69
N GLU A 322 16.69 36.05 39.65
CA GLU A 322 17.00 34.61 39.78
C GLU A 322 18.22 34.22 38.93
N ASP A 323 19.07 33.35 39.48
CA ASP A 323 20.26 32.76 38.83
C ASP A 323 19.92 31.35 38.29
N TYR A 324 20.31 31.04 37.05
CA TYR A 324 20.05 29.74 36.39
C TYR A 324 21.37 29.06 35.97
N CYS A 325 21.45 27.72 36.11
CA CYS A 325 22.60 26.90 35.70
C CYS A 325 22.23 25.91 34.59
N LEU A 326 23.02 25.86 33.51
CA LEU A 326 22.96 24.81 32.49
C LEU A 326 24.02 23.73 32.80
N PRO A 327 23.65 22.45 33.01
CA PRO A 327 24.63 21.41 33.37
C PRO A 327 25.58 20.98 32.23
N ALA A 328 25.40 21.49 31.00
CA ALA A 328 26.09 20.95 29.83
C ALA A 328 27.33 21.75 29.37
N VAL A 329 27.61 22.95 29.90
CA VAL A 329 28.72 23.77 29.35
C VAL A 329 29.41 24.78 30.30
N GLY A 330 29.10 24.80 31.60
CA GLY A 330 29.87 25.63 32.55
C GLY A 330 29.62 27.15 32.52
N TYR A 331 28.60 27.64 31.79
CA TYR A 331 28.21 29.06 31.79
C TYR A 331 27.11 29.38 32.82
N ARG A 332 27.18 30.58 33.42
CA ARG A 332 26.10 31.19 34.22
C ARG A 332 25.51 32.39 33.50
N PHE A 333 24.21 32.62 33.65
CA PHE A 333 23.56 33.85 33.16
C PHE A 333 22.64 34.43 34.23
N ARG A 334 22.54 35.77 34.22
CA ARG A 334 21.69 36.55 35.15
C ARG A 334 20.72 37.44 34.37
N VAL A 335 19.46 37.47 34.80
CA VAL A 335 18.38 38.25 34.18
C VAL A 335 17.82 39.26 35.20
N SER A 336 17.64 40.53 34.80
CA SER A 336 17.10 41.60 35.66
C SER A 336 16.04 42.47 34.94
N PRO A 337 14.91 42.83 35.57
CA PRO A 337 13.87 43.70 34.96
C PRO A 337 14.19 45.20 35.09
N GLN A 338 13.82 46.03 34.10
CA GLN A 338 13.73 47.49 34.27
C GLN A 338 12.32 48.04 33.90
N GLU A 339 11.71 48.75 34.87
CA GLU A 339 10.52 49.64 34.91
C GLU A 339 9.30 49.48 33.96
N TRP A 340 8.09 49.55 34.55
CA TRP A 340 6.76 49.47 33.89
C TRP A 340 6.11 50.86 33.65
N ARG A 341 5.44 51.09 32.51
CA ARG A 341 4.49 52.22 32.30
C ARG A 341 3.26 51.83 31.45
N TRP A 342 2.07 52.31 31.84
CA TRP A 342 0.75 51.98 31.24
C TRP A 342 0.21 53.08 30.30
N ARG A 343 -0.47 52.73 29.17
CA ARG A 343 -1.40 53.61 28.42
C ARG A 343 -2.56 52.87 27.70
N ASP A 344 -3.80 53.31 28.05
CA ASP A 344 -5.12 53.34 27.36
C ASP A 344 -5.96 52.08 27.01
N TRP A 345 -7.29 52.21 27.19
CA TRP A 345 -8.38 51.22 27.03
C TRP A 345 -9.27 51.50 25.79
N VAL A 346 -9.80 50.47 25.10
CA VAL A 346 -10.82 50.61 24.02
C VAL A 346 -11.93 49.55 24.12
N LEU A 347 -13.18 49.94 23.85
CA LEU A 347 -14.44 49.17 23.97
C LEU A 347 -14.96 48.73 22.57
N VAL A 348 -15.31 47.45 22.36
CA VAL A 348 -15.90 46.94 21.10
C VAL A 348 -17.35 46.45 21.33
N LYS A 349 -18.25 46.73 20.39
CA LYS A 349 -19.73 46.70 20.51
C LYS A 349 -20.32 45.55 19.66
N ALA A 350 -21.18 44.69 20.21
CA ALA A 350 -21.84 43.59 19.46
C ALA A 350 -23.14 44.04 18.72
N PRO A 351 -23.50 43.44 17.55
CA PRO A 351 -24.75 43.69 16.81
C PRO A 351 -26.03 43.17 17.52
N ARG A 352 -27.19 43.72 17.12
CA ARG A 352 -28.47 43.67 17.86
C ARG A 352 -29.29 42.36 17.80
N GLU A 353 -28.90 41.35 17.02
CA GLU A 353 -29.78 40.20 16.74
C GLU A 353 -29.68 39.03 17.74
N ASP A 354 -28.60 38.94 18.53
CA ASP A 354 -28.42 37.87 19.53
C ASP A 354 -29.06 38.18 20.90
N LYS A 355 -29.50 39.42 21.14
CA LYS A 355 -30.02 39.86 22.44
C LYS A 355 -31.37 39.21 22.81
N ALA A 356 -32.18 38.88 21.81
CA ALA A 356 -33.50 38.26 22.03
C ALA A 356 -33.41 36.73 22.23
N ARG A 357 -32.35 36.09 21.71
CA ARG A 357 -32.13 34.64 21.84
C ARG A 357 -31.58 34.26 23.22
N LEU A 358 -30.75 35.14 23.80
CA LEU A 358 -30.11 34.93 25.11
C LEU A 358 -31.03 35.19 26.32
N GLN A 359 -32.10 35.98 26.18
CA GLN A 359 -33.03 36.24 27.30
C GLN A 359 -34.07 35.13 27.53
N LYS A 360 -34.25 34.17 26.59
CA LYS A 360 -35.28 33.13 26.70
C LYS A 360 -34.81 31.82 27.34
N LYS A 361 -33.49 31.65 27.57
CA LYS A 361 -32.89 30.44 28.18
C LYS A 361 -32.48 30.62 29.66
N ALA A 362 -32.42 31.85 30.16
CA ALA A 362 -32.06 32.14 31.55
C ALA A 362 -33.32 32.17 32.43
N GLY A 363 -33.76 30.98 32.83
CA GLY A 363 -34.93 30.80 33.69
C GLY A 363 -34.71 29.78 34.79
N THR A 364 -33.54 29.78 35.44
CA THR A 364 -33.32 29.62 36.91
C THR A 364 -31.83 29.38 37.22
N ALA A 365 -31.31 30.13 38.21
CA ALA A 365 -30.05 29.97 38.98
C ALA A 365 -28.71 30.48 38.41
N ASN A 366 -28.33 31.69 38.89
CA ASN A 366 -27.00 32.26 39.13
C ASN A 366 -25.79 31.86 38.27
N GLU A 367 -25.48 32.69 37.26
CA GLU A 367 -24.10 32.87 36.77
C GLU A 367 -23.78 34.37 36.61
N HIS A 368 -22.62 34.77 37.12
CA HIS A 368 -22.06 36.12 36.99
C HIS A 368 -21.57 36.35 35.55
N VAL A 369 -22.08 37.38 34.87
CA VAL A 369 -21.57 37.82 33.57
C VAL A 369 -20.34 38.72 33.80
N THR A 370 -19.14 38.21 33.50
CA THR A 370 -17.89 38.98 33.51
C THR A 370 -17.69 39.66 32.15
N LEU A 371 -17.66 41.00 32.12
CA LEU A 371 -17.21 41.80 30.98
C LEU A 371 -15.67 41.83 30.97
N LEU A 372 -15.02 41.34 29.91
CA LEU A 372 -13.58 41.44 29.69
C LEU A 372 -13.21 42.80 29.07
N LEU A 373 -12.37 43.57 29.76
CA LEU A 373 -11.63 44.73 29.25
C LEU A 373 -10.15 44.31 29.08
N GLY A 374 -9.52 44.52 27.91
CA GLY A 374 -8.12 44.14 27.65
C GLY A 374 -7.09 45.26 27.88
N LEU A 375 -5.89 44.89 28.38
CA LEU A 375 -4.71 45.76 28.59
C LEU A 375 -3.55 45.37 27.63
N ARG A 376 -2.76 46.34 27.15
CA ARG A 376 -1.50 46.14 26.37
C ARG A 376 -0.27 46.70 27.12
N GLY A 377 0.88 46.01 27.10
CA GLY A 377 2.18 46.46 27.67
C GLY A 377 3.41 45.91 26.91
N THR A 378 4.62 46.47 27.11
CA THR A 378 5.89 46.15 26.40
C THR A 378 7.05 45.89 27.39
N TYR A 379 8.03 45.01 27.07
CA TYR A 379 9.18 44.63 27.94
C TYR A 379 10.57 44.88 27.30
N ARG A 380 11.63 45.01 28.12
CA ARG A 380 13.07 44.96 27.73
C ARG A 380 13.84 43.96 28.61
N LEU A 381 14.86 43.28 28.05
CA LEU A 381 15.74 42.31 28.73
C LEU A 381 17.23 42.62 28.45
N LYS A 382 18.11 42.39 29.44
CA LYS A 382 19.59 42.49 29.33
C LYS A 382 20.22 41.14 29.71
N VAL A 383 21.22 40.68 28.96
CA VAL A 383 21.92 39.38 29.16
C VAL A 383 23.44 39.60 29.14
N THR A 384 24.18 38.94 30.03
CA THR A 384 25.66 38.98 30.13
C THR A 384 26.23 37.56 30.26
N PHE A 385 27.42 37.30 29.70
CA PHE A 385 28.09 35.98 29.70
C PHE A 385 29.35 36.01 30.57
N GLU A 386 29.52 35.04 31.48
CA GLU A 386 30.71 34.90 32.35
C GLU A 386 31.23 33.45 32.39
N GLU A 387 32.56 33.29 32.41
CA GLU A 387 33.24 32.01 32.71
C GLU A 387 34.44 32.24 33.65
N SER A 388 34.44 31.59 34.83
CA SER A 388 35.60 31.49 35.75
C SER A 388 36.30 32.81 36.13
N GLY A 389 35.56 33.92 36.26
CA GLY A 389 36.11 35.24 36.61
C GLY A 389 36.84 35.95 35.46
N ARG A 390 36.69 35.45 34.22
CA ARG A 390 37.23 36.05 32.99
C ARG A 390 36.12 36.37 31.99
N CYS A 391 36.29 37.48 31.27
CA CYS A 391 35.41 38.06 30.29
C CYS A 391 36.04 37.92 28.90
N LEU A 392 35.21 37.68 27.88
CA LEU A 392 35.66 37.56 26.50
C LEU A 392 36.02 38.95 25.94
N THR A 393 37.27 39.11 25.49
CA THR A 393 37.76 40.39 24.94
C THR A 393 37.46 40.53 23.45
N ARG A 394 37.56 41.77 22.94
CA ARG A 394 37.29 42.16 21.55
C ARG A 394 38.03 41.34 20.48
N ASP A 395 39.16 40.74 20.83
CA ASP A 395 40.02 39.98 19.90
C ASP A 395 39.86 38.45 20.05
N GLY A 396 38.87 37.98 20.84
CA GLY A 396 38.53 36.56 20.96
C GLY A 396 39.33 35.78 22.01
N PHE A 397 39.97 36.45 22.97
CA PHE A 397 40.71 35.82 24.08
C PHE A 397 40.05 36.08 25.45
N TRP A 398 40.22 35.16 26.41
CA TRP A 398 39.66 35.21 27.77
C TRP A 398 40.57 35.94 28.77
N ASP A 399 40.11 37.05 29.36
CA ASP A 399 40.89 37.88 30.31
C ASP A 399 40.09 38.30 31.57
N SER A 400 40.72 38.74 32.67
CA SER A 400 40.04 38.97 33.98
C SER A 400 39.03 40.13 33.98
N CYS A 401 37.84 39.92 34.55
CA CYS A 401 36.76 40.91 34.59
C CYS A 401 36.97 41.96 35.70
N ASP A 402 36.98 43.26 35.37
CA ASP A 402 36.85 44.35 36.36
C ASP A 402 35.39 44.84 36.40
N VAL A 403 34.68 44.51 37.47
CA VAL A 403 33.22 44.61 37.61
C VAL A 403 32.70 46.02 37.99
N ASN A 404 33.53 47.06 37.95
CA ASN A 404 33.15 48.37 38.48
C ASN A 404 33.05 49.53 37.47
N ASN A 405 33.19 49.30 36.16
CA ASN A 405 33.04 50.39 35.19
C ASN A 405 31.71 50.32 34.44
N LYS A 406 30.81 51.26 34.72
CA LYS A 406 29.38 51.23 34.32
C LYS A 406 29.06 51.82 32.95
N ASP A 407 30.02 52.37 32.22
CA ASP A 407 29.75 53.02 30.93
C ASP A 407 30.70 52.53 29.85
N GLN A 408 30.34 51.46 29.17
CA GLN A 408 31.01 51.07 27.92
C GLN A 408 30.04 50.30 27.01
N ASP A 409 29.36 51.07 26.15
CA ASP A 409 28.63 50.63 24.96
C ASP A 409 29.62 50.03 23.94
N TRP A 410 29.40 48.80 23.49
CA TRP A 410 30.22 48.20 22.43
C TRP A 410 29.37 47.33 21.49
N GLY A 411 29.33 47.75 20.23
CA GLY A 411 28.82 46.98 19.10
C GLY A 411 29.88 46.03 18.54
N LEU A 412 29.43 44.88 18.03
CA LEU A 412 30.22 43.98 17.21
C LEU A 412 29.77 44.09 15.75
N SER A 413 30.70 44.50 14.90
CA SER A 413 30.67 44.35 13.44
C SER A 413 31.18 42.96 13.07
N GLY A 414 30.42 42.23 12.25
CA GLY A 414 30.87 41.02 11.55
C GLY A 414 30.78 39.72 12.37
N GLY A 415 29.63 39.06 12.29
CA GLY A 415 29.43 37.70 12.80
C GLY A 415 27.94 37.35 12.80
N SER A 416 27.51 36.54 11.83
CA SER A 416 26.15 36.00 11.79
C SER A 416 25.83 35.25 13.09
N LEU A 417 24.69 35.55 13.70
CA LEU A 417 24.03 34.61 14.60
C LEU A 417 23.63 33.40 13.75
N ILE A 418 24.32 32.29 13.99
CA ILE A 418 24.06 30.98 13.40
C ILE A 418 22.78 30.46 14.05
N ASP A 419 21.74 30.24 13.25
CA ASP A 419 20.68 29.29 13.57
C ASP A 419 21.30 27.89 13.48
N PRO A 420 21.42 27.13 14.59
CA PRO A 420 22.04 25.81 14.55
C PRO A 420 21.18 24.76 13.82
N TYR A 421 20.04 25.12 13.22
CA TYR A 421 19.14 24.17 12.54
C TYR A 421 18.81 24.50 11.06
N ALA A 422 19.52 25.41 10.39
CA ALA A 422 19.24 25.75 8.98
C ALA A 422 20.39 25.41 8.02
N ASN A 423 20.20 24.41 7.15
CA ASN A 423 21.10 24.09 6.03
C ASN A 423 20.65 24.82 4.74
N GLU A 424 21.25 26.00 4.47
CA GLU A 424 21.30 26.83 3.24
C GLU A 424 20.89 28.31 3.48
N PRO A 425 21.64 29.30 2.96
CA PRO A 425 21.49 30.70 3.33
C PRO A 425 20.31 31.36 2.59
N ARG A 426 19.13 31.41 3.20
CA ARG A 426 18.07 32.34 2.76
C ARG A 426 18.08 33.59 3.63
N ALA A 427 18.61 34.66 3.07
CA ALA A 427 18.31 36.01 3.54
C ALA A 427 16.77 36.21 3.52
N LEU A 428 16.21 36.63 4.66
CA LEU A 428 14.86 37.21 4.68
C LEU A 428 14.87 38.47 3.81
N LYS A 429 14.24 38.36 2.63
CA LYS A 429 13.97 39.50 1.77
C LYS A 429 12.84 40.31 2.40
N ALA A 430 13.16 41.46 2.98
CA ALA A 430 12.16 42.41 3.42
C ALA A 430 11.27 42.82 2.23
N ILE A 431 9.96 42.64 2.36
CA ILE A 431 9.00 43.27 1.46
C ILE A 431 9.02 44.76 1.81
N THR A 432 9.68 45.55 0.98
CA THR A 432 9.59 47.01 0.99
C THR A 432 8.48 47.43 0.03
N GLU A 433 7.67 48.40 0.43
CA GLU A 433 6.75 49.09 -0.48
C GLU A 433 7.53 49.75 -1.64
N PRO A 434 6.91 49.94 -2.82
CA PRO A 434 7.61 50.47 -3.98
C PRO A 434 7.87 51.98 -3.84
N GLY A 435 9.15 52.34 -3.66
CA GLY A 435 9.66 53.70 -3.91
C GLY A 435 10.54 54.29 -2.80
N ALA A 436 11.81 53.92 -2.75
CA ALA A 436 12.89 54.75 -2.21
C ALA A 436 14.26 54.21 -2.65
N ASP A 437 15.04 55.06 -3.32
CA ASP A 437 16.41 54.79 -3.77
C ASP A 437 17.45 54.95 -2.63
N HIS A 438 18.43 54.04 -2.63
CA HIS A 438 19.72 54.02 -1.91
C HIS A 438 19.78 53.67 -0.40
N PRO A 439 20.80 52.89 0.04
CA PRO A 439 20.92 52.39 1.41
C PRO A 439 21.69 53.36 2.30
N VAL A 440 21.09 53.77 3.42
CA VAL A 440 21.80 54.43 4.53
C VAL A 440 21.55 53.63 5.80
N ILE A 441 22.64 53.09 6.37
CA ILE A 441 22.67 52.41 7.67
C ILE A 441 22.65 53.50 8.76
N GLY A 442 21.66 53.42 9.65
CA GLY A 442 21.58 54.25 10.85
C GLY A 442 20.60 53.66 11.86
N PHE A 443 21.10 53.13 12.98
CA PHE A 443 20.28 52.68 14.09
C PHE A 443 19.87 53.89 14.96
N GLY A 444 18.60 54.25 14.88
CA GLY A 444 17.92 55.11 15.85
C GLY A 444 16.68 54.38 16.38
N GLN A 445 16.34 54.61 17.65
CA GLN A 445 15.26 53.94 18.38
C GLN A 445 13.96 53.77 17.58
N GLY A 446 13.49 52.53 17.40
CA GLY A 446 12.21 52.21 16.76
C GLY A 446 11.57 50.96 17.36
N THR A 447 10.29 51.06 17.68
CA THR A 447 9.41 50.01 18.22
C THR A 447 8.91 49.11 17.09
N TYR A 448 9.12 47.79 17.17
CA TYR A 448 8.51 46.83 16.23
C TYR A 448 7.17 46.32 16.81
N LYS A 449 6.08 46.48 16.05
CA LYS A 449 4.76 45.92 16.37
C LYS A 449 4.67 44.49 15.83
N TRP A 450 4.21 43.57 16.67
CA TRP A 450 3.69 42.26 16.27
C TRP A 450 2.17 42.30 16.48
N ASP A 451 1.39 42.14 15.42
CA ASP A 451 -0.06 41.95 15.55
C ASP A 451 -0.36 40.46 15.68
N PHE A 452 -0.74 40.05 16.89
CA PHE A 452 -1.51 38.83 17.13
C PHE A 452 -2.97 39.26 17.26
N THR A 453 -3.82 38.86 16.33
CA THR A 453 -5.27 38.99 16.48
C THR A 453 -5.84 37.68 17.02
N ASP A 454 -6.62 37.83 18.09
CA ASP A 454 -7.30 36.81 18.88
C ASP A 454 -8.24 35.92 18.05
N ALA A 455 -8.08 34.61 18.17
CA ALA A 455 -9.18 33.66 18.00
C ALA A 455 -9.65 33.27 19.41
N GLU A 456 -10.91 33.56 19.73
CA GLU A 456 -11.55 33.21 20.99
C GLU A 456 -11.60 31.69 21.21
N ILE A 457 -11.36 31.29 22.45
CA ILE A 457 -11.50 29.94 23.00
C ILE A 457 -13.00 29.64 23.23
N PRO A 458 -13.60 28.55 22.68
CA PRO A 458 -14.90 28.06 23.13
C PRO A 458 -14.78 27.30 24.47
N PRO A 459 -15.85 27.27 25.29
CA PRO A 459 -15.86 26.60 26.59
C PRO A 459 -15.70 25.08 26.46
N THR A 460 -15.09 24.49 27.47
CA THR A 460 -14.74 23.06 27.63
C THR A 460 -15.94 22.12 27.51
N ASP A 461 -15.86 21.22 26.52
CA ASP A 461 -16.53 19.92 26.42
C ASP A 461 -15.41 18.84 26.29
N PRO A 462 -15.68 17.54 26.54
CA PRO A 462 -14.64 16.53 26.83
C PRO A 462 -13.61 16.37 25.71
N GLU A 463 -12.37 16.04 26.09
CA GLU A 463 -11.15 15.98 25.26
C GLU A 463 -11.37 15.57 23.78
N PRO A 464 -10.98 16.41 22.80
CA PRO A 464 -10.88 16.00 21.41
C PRO A 464 -9.54 15.29 21.17
N THR A 465 -9.59 14.07 20.65
CA THR A 465 -8.49 13.42 19.93
C THR A 465 -8.02 14.34 18.80
N GLU A 466 -6.70 14.59 18.67
CA GLU A 466 -6.19 15.38 17.54
C GLU A 466 -6.61 14.74 16.22
N PRO A 467 -7.15 15.54 15.27
CA PRO A 467 -7.49 15.04 13.95
C PRO A 467 -6.28 14.45 13.22
N GLY A 468 -6.40 13.22 12.71
CA GLY A 468 -5.44 12.66 11.76
C GLY A 468 -5.21 13.58 10.55
N PRO A 469 -4.07 13.43 9.84
CA PRO A 469 -3.63 14.38 8.81
C PRO A 469 -4.65 14.63 7.68
N LEU A 470 -5.59 13.71 7.45
CA LEU A 470 -6.60 13.77 6.40
C LEU A 470 -8.01 14.15 6.90
N GLU A 471 -8.23 14.39 8.19
CA GLU A 471 -9.58 14.38 8.79
C GLU A 471 -10.54 15.45 8.25
N GLU A 472 -10.01 16.56 7.73
CA GLU A 472 -10.81 17.60 7.10
C GLU A 472 -10.95 17.43 5.58
N LYS A 473 -10.28 16.42 4.99
CA LYS A 473 -10.18 16.23 3.55
C LYS A 473 -11.31 15.35 3.03
N ARG A 474 -11.90 15.81 1.92
CA ARG A 474 -12.72 14.99 1.04
C ARG A 474 -11.83 14.43 -0.04
N ILE A 475 -11.64 13.12 -0.04
CA ILE A 475 -10.81 12.43 -1.01
C ILE A 475 -11.72 11.87 -2.11
N ARG A 476 -11.49 12.33 -3.34
CA ARG A 476 -11.96 11.67 -4.55
C ARG A 476 -10.75 11.08 -5.26
N LEU A 477 -10.59 9.76 -5.13
CA LEU A 477 -9.42 9.05 -5.62
C LEU A 477 -9.76 8.31 -6.90
N MET A 478 -8.94 8.49 -7.95
CA MET A 478 -9.01 7.67 -9.15
C MET A 478 -7.87 6.65 -9.16
N PRO A 479 -8.15 5.34 -8.99
CA PRO A 479 -7.20 4.28 -9.26
C PRO A 479 -7.02 4.13 -10.77
N LEU A 480 -5.96 4.70 -11.33
CA LEU A 480 -5.67 4.69 -12.78
C LEU A 480 -4.52 3.72 -13.08
N GLY A 481 -4.74 2.76 -13.98
CA GLY A 481 -3.67 1.83 -14.34
C GLY A 481 -4.11 0.65 -15.19
N ASP A 482 -3.35 -0.43 -15.09
CA ASP A 482 -3.56 -1.67 -15.85
C ASP A 482 -4.29 -2.76 -15.02
N SER A 483 -4.07 -4.04 -15.34
CA SER A 483 -4.64 -5.20 -14.64
C SER A 483 -4.29 -5.26 -13.16
N ILE A 484 -3.16 -4.68 -12.75
CA ILE A 484 -2.76 -4.61 -11.34
C ILE A 484 -3.65 -3.61 -10.59
N THR A 485 -4.10 -2.54 -11.26
CA THR A 485 -5.08 -1.60 -10.68
C THR A 485 -6.49 -2.17 -10.71
N PHE A 486 -6.85 -2.91 -11.77
CA PHE A 486 -8.10 -3.66 -11.83
C PHE A 486 -8.23 -4.67 -10.68
N GLY A 487 -7.11 -5.24 -10.22
CA GLY A 487 -7.08 -6.21 -9.12
C GLY A 487 -7.09 -7.66 -9.60
N LEU A 488 -6.55 -7.93 -10.78
CA LEU A 488 -6.46 -9.29 -11.31
C LEU A 488 -5.58 -10.18 -10.40
N ALA A 489 -5.98 -11.44 -10.25
CA ALA A 489 -5.37 -12.45 -9.36
C ALA A 489 -5.55 -12.23 -7.84
N SER A 490 -6.22 -11.16 -7.40
CA SER A 490 -6.72 -11.10 -6.02
C SER A 490 -7.93 -12.02 -5.86
N SER A 491 -8.09 -12.62 -4.67
CA SER A 491 -9.14 -13.62 -4.43
C SER A 491 -10.57 -13.07 -4.53
N ASP A 492 -10.70 -11.75 -4.40
CA ASP A 492 -11.94 -10.98 -4.35
C ASP A 492 -12.12 -10.00 -5.51
N GLY A 493 -11.14 -9.92 -6.42
CA GLY A 493 -11.08 -8.97 -7.53
C GLY A 493 -10.89 -7.50 -7.14
N ASN A 494 -10.55 -7.20 -5.87
CA ASN A 494 -10.35 -5.83 -5.38
C ASN A 494 -8.92 -5.30 -5.60
N GLY A 495 -7.92 -6.17 -5.74
CA GLY A 495 -6.51 -5.76 -5.75
C GLY A 495 -6.13 -4.97 -4.50
N TYR A 496 -5.33 -3.90 -4.67
CA TYR A 496 -4.94 -3.03 -3.56
C TYR A 496 -6.06 -2.07 -3.11
N ARG A 497 -7.15 -1.97 -3.88
CA ARG A 497 -8.12 -0.87 -3.77
C ARG A 497 -8.91 -0.93 -2.47
N ASP A 498 -9.32 -2.12 -2.02
CA ASP A 498 -10.11 -2.28 -0.80
C ASP A 498 -9.33 -1.82 0.44
N GLU A 499 -8.13 -2.33 0.64
CA GLU A 499 -7.29 -1.93 1.77
C GLU A 499 -6.91 -0.44 1.73
N LEU A 500 -6.62 0.11 0.56
CA LEU A 500 -6.34 1.55 0.40
C LEU A 500 -7.57 2.39 0.75
N HIS A 501 -8.73 2.04 0.21
CA HIS A 501 -9.99 2.72 0.48
C HIS A 501 -10.28 2.71 1.99
N ASP A 502 -10.14 1.57 2.64
CA ASP A 502 -10.35 1.39 4.07
C ASP A 502 -9.38 2.22 4.93
N LYS A 503 -8.10 2.30 4.55
CA LYS A 503 -7.11 3.14 5.22
C LYS A 503 -7.48 4.62 5.10
N ILE A 504 -7.90 5.08 3.92
CA ILE A 504 -8.30 6.48 3.70
C ILE A 504 -9.61 6.78 4.43
N LYS A 505 -10.60 5.89 4.37
CA LYS A 505 -11.91 6.05 5.03
C LYS A 505 -11.79 6.24 6.54
N ARG A 506 -10.80 5.60 7.17
CA ARG A 506 -10.51 5.75 8.60
C ARG A 506 -9.87 7.10 8.96
N SER A 507 -9.33 7.84 8.01
CA SER A 507 -8.55 9.05 8.28
C SER A 507 -9.05 10.31 7.58
N ALA A 508 -9.93 10.19 6.59
CA ALA A 508 -10.48 11.30 5.82
C ALA A 508 -11.94 11.60 6.17
N GLN A 509 -12.40 12.83 5.92
CA GLN A 509 -13.81 13.22 6.09
C GLN A 509 -14.74 12.36 5.22
N THR A 510 -14.35 12.18 3.96
CA THR A 510 -15.02 11.30 2.99
C THR A 510 -14.00 10.70 2.05
N VAL A 511 -14.25 9.48 1.60
CA VAL A 511 -13.55 8.86 0.47
C VAL A 511 -14.58 8.43 -0.56
N ASP A 512 -14.23 8.64 -1.83
CA ASP A 512 -15.04 8.36 -3.02
C ASP A 512 -14.05 7.89 -4.10
N PHE A 513 -14.06 6.60 -4.42
CA PHE A 513 -13.29 6.09 -5.54
C PHE A 513 -14.07 6.38 -6.83
N VAL A 514 -13.38 6.75 -7.90
CA VAL A 514 -14.02 7.15 -9.16
C VAL A 514 -13.31 6.56 -10.38
N GLY A 515 -14.10 6.28 -11.40
CA GLY A 515 -13.66 5.81 -12.70
C GLY A 515 -14.83 5.20 -13.47
N SER A 516 -14.60 4.75 -14.71
CA SER A 516 -15.62 4.06 -15.51
C SER A 516 -15.71 2.57 -15.22
N VAL A 517 -14.66 1.97 -14.65
CA VAL A 517 -14.56 0.53 -14.39
C VAL A 517 -15.09 0.21 -12.99
N ARG A 518 -15.87 -0.87 -12.87
CA ARG A 518 -16.30 -1.43 -11.58
C ARG A 518 -15.82 -2.87 -11.46
N ALA A 519 -14.94 -3.13 -10.49
CA ALA A 519 -14.38 -4.47 -10.28
C ALA A 519 -14.18 -4.79 -8.80
N GLY A 520 -14.44 -6.04 -8.43
CA GLY A 520 -14.27 -6.56 -7.08
C GLY A 520 -15.52 -6.48 -6.20
N SER A 521 -15.41 -7.01 -4.98
CA SER A 521 -16.49 -7.10 -3.99
C SER A 521 -16.51 -5.97 -2.96
N MET A 522 -15.55 -5.03 -3.03
CA MET A 522 -15.43 -3.91 -2.09
C MET A 522 -16.62 -2.95 -2.10
N SER A 523 -16.74 -2.15 -1.04
CA SER A 523 -17.88 -1.23 -0.87
C SER A 523 -17.95 -0.13 -1.93
N ASP A 524 -16.80 0.27 -2.48
CA ASP A 524 -16.68 1.27 -3.55
C ASP A 524 -15.75 0.73 -4.65
N PRO A 525 -16.28 -0.09 -5.58
CA PRO A 525 -15.47 -0.81 -6.56
C PRO A 525 -15.08 0.06 -7.78
N ASP A 526 -15.41 1.35 -7.79
CA ASP A 526 -15.11 2.26 -8.89
C ASP A 526 -13.60 2.43 -9.06
N ASN A 527 -13.14 2.31 -10.30
CA ASN A 527 -11.73 2.44 -10.68
C ASN A 527 -11.56 2.73 -12.17
N GLU A 528 -10.32 2.96 -12.57
CA GLU A 528 -9.88 3.20 -13.94
C GLU A 528 -8.71 2.26 -14.27
N GLY A 529 -8.79 1.02 -13.80
CA GLY A 529 -7.85 -0.07 -14.08
C GLY A 529 -8.27 -0.84 -15.33
N HIS A 530 -7.39 -0.92 -16.32
CA HIS A 530 -7.69 -1.51 -17.63
C HIS A 530 -6.76 -2.67 -17.93
N PRO A 531 -7.19 -3.93 -17.73
CA PRO A 531 -6.34 -5.10 -17.93
C PRO A 531 -5.67 -5.13 -19.31
N GLY A 532 -4.39 -5.47 -19.34
CA GLY A 532 -3.61 -5.59 -20.58
C GLY A 532 -3.28 -4.26 -21.30
N ASP A 533 -3.78 -3.11 -20.83
CA ASP A 533 -3.55 -1.83 -21.51
C ASP A 533 -2.19 -1.22 -21.17
N ARG A 534 -1.57 -0.64 -22.20
CA ARG A 534 -0.32 0.13 -22.12
C ARG A 534 -0.56 1.57 -21.70
N ILE A 535 0.51 2.31 -21.45
CA ILE A 535 0.45 3.74 -21.07
C ILE A 535 -0.34 4.59 -22.09
N ASP A 536 -0.16 4.36 -23.40
CA ASP A 536 -0.88 5.09 -24.46
C ASP A 536 -2.38 4.79 -24.47
N GLU A 537 -2.75 3.53 -24.22
CA GLU A 537 -4.15 3.11 -24.15
C GLU A 537 -4.83 3.65 -22.89
N ILE A 538 -4.15 3.56 -21.73
CA ILE A 538 -4.59 4.14 -20.45
C ILE A 538 -4.80 5.66 -20.59
N ALA A 539 -3.93 6.35 -21.35
CA ALA A 539 -4.08 7.78 -21.59
C ALA A 539 -5.36 8.13 -22.38
N GLY A 540 -5.82 7.23 -23.27
CA GLY A 540 -7.08 7.38 -23.99
C GLY A 540 -8.30 7.36 -23.06
N PHE A 541 -8.33 6.42 -22.10
CA PHE A 541 -9.38 6.37 -21.08
C PHE A 541 -9.32 7.59 -20.14
N ALA A 542 -8.13 7.93 -19.67
CA ALA A 542 -7.91 9.08 -18.79
C ALA A 542 -8.37 10.41 -19.41
N ALA A 543 -8.26 10.56 -20.75
CA ALA A 543 -8.72 11.74 -21.47
C ALA A 543 -10.23 11.98 -21.36
N CYS A 544 -11.01 10.96 -21.00
CA CYS A 544 -12.45 11.04 -20.75
C CYS A 544 -12.76 11.05 -19.24
N SER A 545 -12.19 10.08 -18.51
CA SER A 545 -12.52 9.86 -17.10
C SER A 545 -12.01 10.97 -16.18
N VAL A 546 -10.78 11.49 -16.38
CA VAL A 546 -10.22 12.55 -15.54
C VAL A 546 -11.04 13.85 -15.60
N PRO A 547 -11.36 14.42 -16.79
CA PRO A 547 -12.16 15.65 -16.85
C PRO A 547 -13.59 15.44 -16.33
N ARG A 548 -14.17 14.25 -16.50
CA ARG A 548 -15.50 13.90 -15.97
C ARG A 548 -15.53 13.86 -14.44
N TYR A 549 -14.69 13.01 -13.84
CA TYR A 549 -14.77 12.71 -12.41
C TYR A 549 -14.04 13.74 -11.54
N GLN A 550 -13.13 14.55 -12.11
CA GLN A 550 -12.37 15.57 -11.39
C GLN A 550 -11.72 15.05 -10.09
N PRO A 551 -10.94 13.95 -10.14
CA PRO A 551 -10.31 13.39 -8.94
C PRO A 551 -9.31 14.39 -8.35
N ASN A 552 -9.22 14.49 -7.02
CA ASN A 552 -8.18 15.29 -6.36
C ASN A 552 -6.97 14.45 -5.93
N VAL A 553 -7.06 13.13 -5.98
CA VAL A 553 -5.95 12.20 -5.83
C VAL A 553 -6.01 11.18 -6.96
N VAL A 554 -4.89 10.93 -7.64
CA VAL A 554 -4.79 9.87 -8.65
C VAL A 554 -3.65 8.96 -8.26
N THR A 555 -3.91 7.66 -8.11
CA THR A 555 -2.86 6.64 -8.04
C THR A 555 -2.64 6.10 -9.45
N LEU A 556 -1.41 6.19 -9.97
CA LEU A 556 -1.06 5.81 -11.34
C LEU A 556 -0.04 4.66 -11.34
N HIS A 557 -0.48 3.46 -11.72
CA HIS A 557 0.39 2.30 -11.97
C HIS A 557 0.24 1.86 -13.44
N ALA A 558 1.15 2.33 -14.30
CA ALA A 558 1.10 2.07 -15.73
C ALA A 558 2.51 1.84 -16.31
N GLY A 559 2.62 0.86 -17.20
CA GLY A 559 3.86 0.51 -17.90
C GLY A 559 4.18 -0.99 -17.90
N THR A 560 3.53 -1.79 -17.05
CA THR A 560 3.74 -3.26 -16.99
C THR A 560 3.52 -3.89 -18.37
N ASN A 561 2.44 -3.49 -19.03
CA ASN A 561 2.09 -3.98 -20.36
C ASN A 561 3.03 -3.46 -21.46
N ASP A 562 3.53 -2.22 -21.37
CA ASP A 562 4.57 -1.75 -22.28
C ASP A 562 5.81 -2.63 -22.21
N MET A 563 6.24 -3.01 -21.00
CA MET A 563 7.41 -3.87 -20.78
C MET A 563 7.17 -5.30 -21.27
N ASN A 564 5.98 -5.85 -20.97
CA ASN A 564 5.58 -7.22 -21.32
C ASN A 564 5.33 -7.36 -22.84
N GLN A 565 4.80 -6.33 -23.50
CA GLN A 565 4.50 -6.33 -24.94
C GLN A 565 5.67 -5.83 -25.80
N ASP A 566 6.81 -5.48 -25.19
CA ASP A 566 7.98 -4.89 -25.88
C ASP A 566 7.64 -3.63 -26.71
N PHE A 567 6.73 -2.81 -26.18
CA PHE A 567 6.15 -1.72 -26.95
C PHE A 567 6.91 -0.41 -26.76
N ARG A 568 7.74 -0.04 -27.76
CA ARG A 568 8.42 1.26 -27.85
C ARG A 568 9.09 1.67 -26.52
N LEU A 569 9.78 0.73 -25.87
CA LEU A 569 10.33 0.86 -24.50
C LEU A 569 11.10 2.18 -24.25
N PRO A 570 11.97 2.68 -25.16
CA PRO A 570 12.73 3.89 -24.92
C PRO A 570 11.88 5.15 -24.69
N THR A 571 10.63 5.15 -25.17
CA THR A 571 9.72 6.31 -25.05
C THR A 571 8.63 6.11 -23.99
N ALA A 572 8.58 4.97 -23.31
CA ALA A 572 7.60 4.69 -22.27
C ALA A 572 7.61 5.73 -21.12
N PRO A 573 8.78 6.13 -20.55
CA PRO A 573 8.81 7.17 -19.50
C PRO A 573 8.26 8.52 -19.98
N ALA A 574 8.50 8.88 -21.24
CA ALA A 574 7.98 10.11 -21.84
C ALA A 574 6.46 10.05 -22.05
N ARG A 575 5.91 8.89 -22.45
CA ARG A 575 4.46 8.67 -22.53
C ARG A 575 3.82 8.78 -21.15
N LEU A 576 4.44 8.23 -20.11
CA LEU A 576 3.94 8.35 -18.73
C LEU A 576 3.93 9.82 -18.28
N LYS A 577 5.01 10.58 -18.55
CA LYS A 577 5.05 12.01 -18.26
C LYS A 577 3.90 12.76 -18.94
N ALA A 578 3.64 12.47 -20.22
CA ALA A 578 2.56 13.09 -20.97
C ALA A 578 1.17 12.78 -20.38
N LEU A 579 0.96 11.53 -19.93
CA LEU A 579 -0.25 11.14 -19.20
C LEU A 579 -0.41 11.94 -17.90
N VAL A 580 0.63 12.03 -17.07
CA VAL A 580 0.58 12.83 -15.83
C VAL A 580 0.29 14.30 -16.10
N ASP A 581 0.94 14.87 -17.13
CA ASP A 581 0.73 16.25 -17.56
C ASP A 581 -0.72 16.51 -17.99
N ARG A 582 -1.31 15.56 -18.73
CA ARG A 582 -2.71 15.65 -19.14
C ARG A 582 -3.65 15.51 -17.95
N THR A 583 -3.40 14.56 -17.06
CA THR A 583 -4.21 14.35 -15.85
C THR A 583 -4.27 15.61 -14.98
N LEU A 584 -3.13 16.26 -14.74
CA LEU A 584 -3.08 17.50 -13.97
C LEU A 584 -3.66 18.71 -14.72
N LYS A 585 -3.68 18.68 -16.05
CA LYS A 585 -4.35 19.70 -16.85
C LYS A 585 -5.88 19.55 -16.76
N ASP A 586 -6.37 18.33 -16.85
CA ASP A 586 -7.81 18.03 -16.91
C ASP A 586 -8.47 17.98 -15.52
N SER A 587 -7.70 17.65 -14.47
CA SER A 587 -8.06 17.84 -13.07
C SER A 587 -7.02 18.70 -12.34
N PRO A 588 -7.15 20.04 -12.37
CA PRO A 588 -6.13 20.97 -11.86
C PRO A 588 -5.98 20.97 -10.33
N ARG A 589 -6.89 20.30 -9.61
CA ARG A 589 -6.83 20.14 -8.15
C ARG A 589 -6.23 18.80 -7.72
N ALA A 590 -5.82 17.97 -8.68
CA ALA A 590 -5.24 16.66 -8.42
C ALA A 590 -3.81 16.74 -7.91
N VAL A 591 -3.46 15.80 -7.05
CA VAL A 591 -2.09 15.27 -6.90
C VAL A 591 -2.02 13.92 -7.61
N VAL A 592 -0.94 13.66 -8.35
CA VAL A 592 -0.71 12.36 -9.01
C VAL A 592 0.39 11.61 -8.26
N LEU A 593 0.04 10.45 -7.73
CA LEU A 593 0.95 9.49 -7.10
C LEU A 593 1.36 8.48 -8.18
N VAL A 594 2.59 8.55 -8.66
CA VAL A 594 3.13 7.68 -9.71
C VAL A 594 3.86 6.51 -9.05
N ALA A 595 3.43 5.28 -9.28
CA ALA A 595 4.14 4.12 -8.75
C ALA A 595 5.33 3.72 -9.63
N LYS A 596 6.41 3.26 -8.98
CA LYS A 596 7.32 2.31 -9.62
C LYS A 596 6.57 1.01 -9.90
N LEU A 597 6.84 0.38 -11.04
CA LEU A 597 6.30 -0.94 -11.34
C LEU A 597 6.83 -1.97 -10.35
N ILE A 598 5.96 -2.87 -9.90
CA ILE A 598 6.30 -4.02 -9.07
C ILE A 598 7.27 -4.99 -9.79
N PRO A 599 8.06 -5.81 -9.07
CA PRO A 599 8.95 -6.78 -9.70
C PRO A 599 8.19 -7.97 -10.29
N THR A 600 8.89 -8.79 -11.09
CA THR A 600 8.39 -10.05 -11.65
C THR A 600 9.55 -11.04 -11.85
N GLY A 601 9.30 -12.31 -11.59
CA GLY A 601 10.19 -13.43 -11.91
C GLY A 601 10.07 -13.90 -13.37
N LYS A 602 9.13 -13.34 -14.16
CA LYS A 602 8.96 -13.68 -15.57
C LYS A 602 10.25 -13.40 -16.36
N ALA A 603 10.74 -14.43 -17.04
CA ALA A 603 12.03 -14.40 -17.73
C ALA A 603 12.12 -13.23 -18.72
N GLY A 604 13.18 -12.42 -18.61
CA GLY A 604 13.46 -11.30 -19.51
C GLY A 604 12.69 -10.00 -19.21
N LEU A 605 11.70 -10.02 -18.32
CA LEU A 605 10.85 -8.85 -18.05
C LEU A 605 11.43 -7.93 -16.95
N GLN A 606 12.04 -8.48 -15.90
CA GLN A 606 12.61 -7.69 -14.79
C GLN A 606 13.63 -6.62 -15.24
N PRO A 607 14.59 -6.90 -16.15
CA PRO A 607 15.53 -5.86 -16.58
C PRO A 607 14.87 -4.68 -17.30
N ARG A 608 13.73 -4.90 -17.98
CA ARG A 608 12.96 -3.84 -18.64
C ARG A 608 12.26 -2.97 -17.59
N ILE A 609 11.68 -3.61 -16.58
CA ILE A 609 11.06 -2.94 -15.41
C ILE A 609 12.10 -2.11 -14.66
N ASP A 610 13.29 -2.66 -14.40
CA ASP A 610 14.37 -1.94 -13.71
C ASP A 610 14.79 -0.67 -14.46
N ALA A 611 14.97 -0.77 -15.79
CA ALA A 611 15.30 0.36 -16.64
C ALA A 611 14.20 1.43 -16.66
N TYR A 612 12.93 1.00 -16.72
CA TYR A 612 11.78 1.91 -16.66
C TYR A 612 11.68 2.61 -15.30
N ASN A 613 11.76 1.86 -14.21
CA ASN A 613 11.70 2.37 -12.83
C ASN A 613 12.84 3.35 -12.52
N ALA A 614 14.05 3.10 -13.03
CA ALA A 614 15.18 4.00 -12.89
C ALA A 614 14.91 5.37 -13.54
N ALA A 615 14.20 5.41 -14.68
CA ALA A 615 13.86 6.65 -15.37
C ALA A 615 12.76 7.47 -14.65
N LEU A 616 11.92 6.85 -13.82
CA LEU A 616 10.79 7.52 -13.17
C LEU A 616 11.21 8.59 -12.15
N THR A 617 12.39 8.44 -11.53
CA THR A 617 12.94 9.46 -10.63
C THR A 617 13.16 10.78 -11.35
N ASP A 618 13.73 10.74 -12.56
CA ASP A 618 13.95 11.94 -13.37
C ASP A 618 12.64 12.51 -13.91
N VAL A 619 11.70 11.66 -14.34
CA VAL A 619 10.37 12.09 -14.81
C VAL A 619 9.63 12.86 -13.72
N VAL A 620 9.54 12.32 -12.50
CA VAL A 620 8.86 12.98 -11.38
C VAL A 620 9.62 14.23 -10.94
N GLY A 621 10.96 14.19 -10.91
CA GLY A 621 11.80 15.36 -10.61
C GLY A 621 11.57 16.52 -11.58
N GLN A 622 11.44 16.22 -12.88
CA GLN A 622 11.13 17.22 -13.90
C GLN A 622 9.74 17.83 -13.67
N LEU A 623 8.71 17.00 -13.44
CA LEU A 623 7.35 17.47 -13.15
C LEU A 623 7.30 18.36 -11.90
N GLN A 624 8.00 17.98 -10.83
CA GLN A 624 8.09 18.79 -9.62
C GLN A 624 8.83 20.13 -9.86
N SER A 625 9.86 20.15 -10.71
CA SER A 625 10.54 21.39 -11.11
C SER A 625 9.62 22.36 -11.88
N GLU A 626 8.63 21.81 -12.60
CA GLU A 626 7.54 22.53 -13.25
C GLU A 626 6.42 22.95 -12.26
N LYS A 627 6.64 22.76 -10.94
CA LYS A 627 5.70 23.02 -9.83
C LYS A 627 4.42 22.18 -9.85
N LYS A 628 4.45 21.01 -10.50
CA LYS A 628 3.34 20.07 -10.50
C LYS A 628 3.31 19.24 -9.22
N HIS A 629 2.11 18.94 -8.73
CA HIS A 629 1.91 18.09 -7.55
C HIS A 629 1.98 16.62 -7.95
N VAL A 630 3.19 16.08 -7.97
CA VAL A 630 3.46 14.68 -8.33
C VAL A 630 4.39 14.06 -7.29
N LEU A 631 4.10 12.83 -6.84
CA LEU A 631 4.98 12.04 -5.98
C LEU A 631 5.31 10.71 -6.65
N LEU A 632 6.56 10.27 -6.48
CA LEU A 632 6.95 8.90 -6.82
C LEU A 632 6.68 8.00 -5.60
N VAL A 633 5.90 6.95 -5.80
CA VAL A 633 5.58 5.93 -4.80
C VAL A 633 6.43 4.70 -5.08
N ASP A 634 7.20 4.28 -4.08
CA ASP A 634 8.04 3.09 -4.18
C ASP A 634 7.26 1.84 -3.79
N MET A 635 7.33 0.82 -4.65
CA MET A 635 6.68 -0.48 -4.44
C MET A 635 7.67 -1.53 -3.92
N GLU A 636 8.85 -1.13 -3.41
CA GLU A 636 9.94 -2.00 -2.93
C GLU A 636 9.53 -3.13 -1.96
N ARG A 637 8.39 -3.00 -1.27
CA ARG A 637 7.89 -4.02 -0.34
C ARG A 637 7.27 -5.22 -1.06
N VAL A 638 6.84 -5.03 -2.31
CA VAL A 638 6.31 -6.11 -3.16
C VAL A 638 7.50 -6.93 -3.67
N LEU A 639 7.50 -8.21 -3.35
CA LEU A 639 8.57 -9.14 -3.68
C LEU A 639 8.10 -10.12 -4.75
N VAL A 640 9.04 -10.72 -5.48
CA VAL A 640 8.73 -11.80 -6.45
C VAL A 640 7.95 -12.95 -5.79
N SER A 641 8.21 -13.23 -4.50
CA SER A 641 7.51 -14.25 -3.71
C SER A 641 6.04 -13.93 -3.40
N ASP A 642 5.55 -12.73 -3.73
CA ASP A 642 4.15 -12.35 -3.53
C ASP A 642 3.25 -12.84 -4.66
N GLY A 643 3.60 -13.96 -5.30
CA GLY A 643 2.88 -14.56 -6.44
C GLY A 643 3.37 -14.09 -7.81
N LEU A 644 4.52 -13.45 -7.88
CA LEU A 644 5.08 -12.84 -9.09
C LEU A 644 6.19 -13.70 -9.70
N GLU A 645 6.33 -14.98 -9.32
CA GLU A 645 7.45 -15.84 -9.75
C GLU A 645 7.47 -16.09 -11.26
N ASN A 646 6.30 -16.23 -11.89
CA ASN A 646 6.15 -16.32 -13.35
C ASN A 646 5.10 -15.35 -13.90
N ASP A 647 4.44 -14.60 -13.01
CA ASP A 647 3.30 -13.73 -13.29
C ASP A 647 3.71 -12.25 -13.15
N ALA A 648 2.85 -11.34 -13.60
CA ALA A 648 2.91 -9.90 -13.35
C ALA A 648 1.85 -9.43 -12.32
N HIS A 649 0.99 -10.33 -11.83
CA HIS A 649 -0.08 -9.99 -10.89
C HIS A 649 0.24 -10.45 -9.45
N PRO A 650 0.19 -9.54 -8.46
CA PRO A 650 0.36 -9.91 -7.07
C PRO A 650 -0.75 -10.82 -6.56
N THR A 651 -0.44 -11.59 -5.51
CA THR A 651 -1.44 -12.18 -4.60
C THR A 651 -2.03 -11.10 -3.69
N ASP A 652 -3.09 -11.44 -2.94
CA ASP A 652 -3.67 -10.58 -1.90
C ASP A 652 -2.59 -9.98 -0.98
N ALA A 653 -1.60 -10.78 -0.58
CA ALA A 653 -0.49 -10.32 0.26
C ALA A 653 0.40 -9.27 -0.43
N GLY A 654 0.62 -9.38 -1.74
CA GLY A 654 1.35 -8.36 -2.50
C GLY A 654 0.53 -7.09 -2.71
N TYR A 655 -0.76 -7.24 -3.00
CA TYR A 655 -1.70 -6.12 -3.12
C TYR A 655 -1.83 -5.31 -1.82
N ALA A 656 -1.82 -5.96 -0.67
CA ALA A 656 -1.80 -5.29 0.64
C ALA A 656 -0.59 -4.35 0.79
N LYS A 657 0.59 -4.79 0.32
CA LYS A 657 1.81 -3.98 0.35
C LYS A 657 1.75 -2.78 -0.60
N MET A 658 1.10 -2.95 -1.75
CA MET A 658 0.82 -1.84 -2.65
C MET A 658 -0.14 -0.83 -2.00
N ALA A 659 -1.18 -1.31 -1.30
CA ALA A 659 -2.10 -0.46 -0.55
C ALA A 659 -1.38 0.38 0.52
N ASP A 660 -0.46 -0.23 1.27
CA ASP A 660 0.41 0.47 2.23
C ASP A 660 1.22 1.58 1.56
N ALA A 661 1.88 1.27 0.44
CA ALA A 661 2.70 2.22 -0.31
C ALA A 661 1.86 3.39 -0.85
N TRP A 662 0.68 3.11 -1.38
CA TRP A 662 -0.26 4.12 -1.85
C TRP A 662 -0.74 5.02 -0.72
N TYR A 663 -1.15 4.45 0.41
CA TYR A 663 -1.62 5.20 1.56
C TYR A 663 -0.52 6.13 2.11
N ALA A 664 0.72 5.65 2.20
CA ALA A 664 1.86 6.47 2.57
C ALA A 664 2.07 7.65 1.59
N GLY A 665 1.86 7.43 0.29
CA GLY A 665 1.87 8.48 -0.73
C GLY A 665 0.77 9.54 -0.52
N VAL A 666 -0.45 9.12 -0.17
CA VAL A 666 -1.57 10.03 0.14
C VAL A 666 -1.23 10.88 1.37
N VAL A 667 -0.76 10.27 2.45
CA VAL A 667 -0.35 10.98 3.67
C VAL A 667 0.79 11.96 3.38
N GLN A 668 1.76 11.58 2.55
CA GLN A 668 2.87 12.46 2.16
C GLN A 668 2.39 13.65 1.31
N ALA A 669 1.44 13.44 0.40
CA ALA A 669 0.85 14.52 -0.38
C ALA A 669 0.10 15.53 0.51
N GLU A 670 -0.64 15.04 1.50
CA GLU A 670 -1.33 15.91 2.46
C GLU A 670 -0.34 16.65 3.37
N ALA A 671 0.73 15.99 3.85
CA ALA A 671 1.76 16.65 4.64
C ALA A 671 2.46 17.80 3.88
N LYS A 672 2.40 17.80 2.55
CA LYS A 672 2.87 18.89 1.68
C LYS A 672 1.81 19.95 1.39
N GLY A 673 0.58 19.77 1.88
CA GLY A 673 -0.57 20.61 1.62
C GLY A 673 -1.08 20.51 0.17
N TRP A 674 -0.78 19.42 -0.54
CA TRP A 674 -1.11 19.29 -1.96
C TRP A 674 -2.53 18.79 -2.22
N ILE A 675 -3.15 18.12 -1.25
CA ILE A 675 -4.52 17.63 -1.40
C ILE A 675 -5.50 18.75 -1.07
N SER A 676 -6.22 19.18 -2.11
CA SER A 676 -7.28 20.17 -2.03
C SER A 676 -8.64 19.50 -2.28
N THR A 677 -9.75 20.08 -1.83
CA THR A 677 -11.10 19.57 -2.12
C THR A 677 -11.28 19.26 -3.62
N PRO A 678 -11.98 18.20 -4.05
CA PRO A 678 -12.19 17.97 -5.47
C PRO A 678 -13.07 19.08 -6.09
N LEU A 679 -12.92 19.30 -7.39
CA LEU A 679 -13.92 20.07 -8.15
C LEU A 679 -15.20 19.22 -8.29
N PRO A 680 -16.37 19.85 -8.52
CA PRO A 680 -17.58 19.12 -8.86
C PRO A 680 -17.35 18.23 -10.08
N GLU A 681 -17.95 17.06 -10.10
CA GLU A 681 -17.98 16.22 -11.30
C GLU A 681 -18.68 16.95 -12.44
N GLN A 682 -18.22 16.68 -13.65
CA GLN A 682 -18.82 17.21 -14.86
C GLN A 682 -19.87 16.23 -15.38
N ALA A 683 -20.90 16.76 -16.02
CA ALA A 683 -21.92 15.95 -16.67
C ALA A 683 -21.27 15.05 -17.74
N PRO A 684 -21.87 13.88 -18.03
CA PRO A 684 -21.45 13.05 -19.16
C PRO A 684 -21.37 13.90 -20.44
N THR A 685 -20.18 14.03 -21.02
CA THR A 685 -19.97 14.54 -22.38
C THR A 685 -20.13 13.40 -23.39
N ASP A 686 -20.24 13.69 -24.70
CA ASP A 686 -20.28 12.70 -25.79
C ASP A 686 -18.99 11.82 -25.88
N CYS A 687 -18.01 12.04 -25.00
CA CYS A 687 -16.90 11.12 -24.83
C CYS A 687 -17.36 9.92 -23.99
N ASP A 688 -17.68 8.84 -24.68
CA ASP A 688 -17.93 7.55 -24.04
C ASP A 688 -16.57 6.97 -23.58
N PRO A 689 -16.34 6.78 -22.27
CA PRO A 689 -15.10 6.16 -21.78
C PRO A 689 -14.92 4.71 -22.26
N ASP A 690 -15.99 4.04 -22.72
CA ASP A 690 -15.90 2.75 -23.42
C ASP A 690 -15.50 2.91 -24.90
N HIS A 691 -15.50 4.16 -25.40
CA HIS A 691 -15.21 4.55 -26.78
C HIS A 691 -14.02 5.50 -26.81
N ASN A 692 -12.81 4.96 -26.65
CA ASN A 692 -11.56 5.72 -26.76
C ASN A 692 -11.42 6.39 -28.15
N PRO A 693 -11.57 7.72 -28.29
CA PRO A 693 -11.37 8.42 -29.56
C PRO A 693 -9.89 8.82 -29.77
N GLY A 694 -9.00 8.45 -28.84
CA GLY A 694 -7.69 9.07 -28.63
C GLY A 694 -6.49 8.29 -29.18
N VAL A 695 -6.68 7.32 -30.08
CA VAL A 695 -5.54 6.82 -30.88
C VAL A 695 -5.26 7.81 -32.01
N GLU A 696 -4.76 8.99 -31.65
CA GLU A 696 -3.99 9.80 -32.60
C GLU A 696 -2.57 9.22 -32.63
N ASP A 697 -2.39 8.22 -33.49
CA ASP A 697 -1.06 7.83 -33.95
C ASP A 697 -0.43 9.04 -34.63
N GLY A 698 0.74 9.46 -34.13
CA GLY A 698 1.39 10.69 -34.56
C GLY A 698 1.65 10.76 -36.07
N ASP A 699 0.85 11.55 -36.77
CA ASP A 699 1.23 12.42 -37.87
C ASP A 699 0.28 13.62 -37.87
N GLY A 700 0.83 14.83 -37.71
CA GLY A 700 0.03 16.03 -37.66
C GLY A 700 -0.57 16.36 -39.03
N THR A 701 -1.89 16.40 -39.15
CA THR A 701 -2.66 17.39 -39.92
C THR A 701 -4.15 17.17 -39.62
N GLY A 702 -4.85 18.25 -39.24
CA GLY A 702 -6.17 18.16 -38.63
C GLY A 702 -7.37 17.99 -39.57
N SER A 703 -8.54 18.14 -38.92
CA SER A 703 -9.91 18.28 -39.44
C SER A 703 -10.70 17.00 -39.74
N GLY A 704 -11.44 16.53 -38.73
CA GLY A 704 -12.90 16.61 -38.74
C GLY A 704 -13.71 15.41 -39.27
N VAL A 705 -14.74 15.08 -38.48
CA VAL A 705 -15.88 14.18 -38.69
C VAL A 705 -15.64 12.72 -38.26
N GLY A 706 -16.42 12.29 -37.26
CA GLY A 706 -16.21 11.05 -36.51
C GLY A 706 -16.35 9.76 -37.31
N SER A 707 -15.36 8.90 -37.14
CA SER A 707 -15.46 7.44 -37.24
C SER A 707 -14.61 6.85 -36.13
N GLY A 708 -15.16 5.92 -35.35
CA GLY A 708 -14.45 5.22 -34.26
C GLY A 708 -13.39 4.27 -34.81
N GLY A 709 -12.29 4.83 -35.32
CA GLY A 709 -11.18 4.07 -35.88
C GLY A 709 -10.48 3.23 -34.80
N THR A 710 -10.32 1.93 -35.06
CA THR A 710 -9.46 1.06 -34.27
C THR A 710 -8.13 0.82 -34.99
N ALA A 711 -7.07 0.39 -34.30
CA ALA A 711 -5.81 0.00 -34.94
C ALA A 711 -6.00 -1.10 -36.03
N LEU A 712 -7.04 -1.92 -35.89
CA LEU A 712 -7.40 -2.95 -36.87
C LEU A 712 -8.11 -2.39 -38.11
N GLY A 713 -8.56 -1.13 -38.10
CA GLY A 713 -9.30 -0.46 -39.17
C GLY A 713 -10.80 -0.28 -38.88
N ASP A 714 -11.53 0.34 -39.83
CA ASP A 714 -12.94 0.75 -39.65
C ASP A 714 -13.92 -0.43 -39.61
N GLY A 715 -13.50 -1.60 -40.13
CA GLY A 715 -14.27 -2.85 -40.09
C GLY A 715 -14.33 -3.53 -38.72
N TRP A 716 -13.78 -2.90 -37.68
CA TRP A 716 -13.58 -3.50 -36.36
C TRP A 716 -14.09 -2.59 -35.25
N ARG A 717 -14.82 -3.14 -34.27
CA ARG A 717 -15.19 -2.43 -33.04
C ARG A 717 -14.42 -2.98 -31.84
N ARG A 718 -13.55 -2.18 -31.24
CA ARG A 718 -12.85 -2.55 -30.00
C ARG A 718 -13.83 -2.76 -28.85
N LEU A 719 -13.65 -3.84 -28.08
CA LEU A 719 -14.34 -4.09 -26.82
C LEU A 719 -13.45 -3.92 -25.58
N GLY A 720 -12.13 -3.83 -25.77
CA GLY A 720 -11.19 -3.87 -24.64
C GLY A 720 -11.00 -5.30 -24.12
N VAL A 721 -10.51 -5.45 -22.89
CA VAL A 721 -10.42 -6.77 -22.25
C VAL A 721 -11.81 -7.23 -21.82
N ILE A 722 -12.25 -8.34 -22.41
CA ILE A 722 -13.58 -8.91 -22.18
C ILE A 722 -13.57 -9.94 -21.05
N VAL A 723 -12.44 -10.60 -20.78
CA VAL A 723 -12.28 -11.47 -19.61
C VAL A 723 -10.86 -11.32 -19.07
N PRO A 724 -10.67 -11.17 -17.75
CA PRO A 724 -9.34 -10.98 -17.19
C PRO A 724 -8.60 -12.32 -16.96
N GLY A 725 -9.31 -13.45 -17.04
CA GLY A 725 -8.80 -14.80 -16.80
C GLY A 725 -8.90 -15.24 -15.34
N TYR A 726 -8.71 -16.54 -15.07
CA TYR A 726 -8.67 -17.10 -13.71
C TYR A 726 -7.26 -17.07 -13.10
N GLY A 727 -6.31 -16.37 -13.74
CA GLY A 727 -4.90 -16.31 -13.38
C GLY A 727 -4.06 -17.45 -13.98
N GLU A 728 -2.73 -17.34 -13.89
CA GLU A 728 -1.77 -18.30 -14.48
C GLU A 728 -1.86 -19.72 -13.88
N ARG A 729 -2.41 -19.85 -12.67
CA ARG A 729 -2.50 -21.13 -11.96
C ARG A 729 -3.43 -22.15 -12.62
N PHE A 730 -4.31 -21.74 -13.55
CA PHE A 730 -5.27 -22.64 -14.19
C PHE A 730 -4.87 -23.17 -15.56
N GLY A 731 -3.84 -22.59 -16.18
CA GLY A 731 -3.30 -23.05 -17.46
C GLY A 731 -3.79 -22.27 -18.68
N ARG A 732 -3.72 -22.90 -19.85
CA ARG A 732 -3.84 -22.23 -21.15
C ARG A 732 -5.29 -21.81 -21.46
N PRO A 733 -5.55 -20.54 -21.81
CA PRO A 733 -6.87 -20.09 -22.24
C PRO A 733 -7.27 -20.67 -23.61
N VAL A 734 -8.55 -21.02 -23.74
CA VAL A 734 -9.21 -21.52 -24.94
C VAL A 734 -10.59 -20.87 -25.01
N LEU A 735 -11.01 -20.49 -26.22
CA LEU A 735 -12.37 -20.07 -26.52
C LEU A 735 -13.06 -21.22 -27.24
N ALA A 736 -14.24 -21.62 -26.75
CA ALA A 736 -14.97 -22.79 -27.22
C ALA A 736 -16.47 -22.59 -27.00
N GLU A 737 -17.32 -23.08 -27.88
CA GLU A 737 -18.78 -23.02 -27.71
C GLU A 737 -19.24 -24.18 -26.84
N LEU A 738 -19.62 -23.97 -25.58
CA LEU A 738 -19.92 -25.10 -24.67
C LEU A 738 -21.40 -25.32 -24.41
N ASN A 739 -22.27 -24.35 -24.72
CA ASN A 739 -23.68 -24.38 -24.33
C ASN A 739 -24.65 -24.45 -25.53
N GLY A 740 -24.16 -24.24 -26.75
CA GLY A 740 -24.89 -24.26 -28.01
C GLY A 740 -25.61 -22.95 -28.35
N ASP A 741 -25.19 -21.82 -27.79
CA ASP A 741 -25.82 -20.51 -28.01
C ASP A 741 -25.15 -19.65 -29.10
N GLN A 742 -24.14 -20.22 -29.76
CA GLN A 742 -23.32 -19.65 -30.84
C GLN A 742 -22.36 -18.55 -30.37
N ARG A 743 -22.12 -18.43 -29.07
CA ARG A 743 -21.14 -17.53 -28.47
C ARG A 743 -20.01 -18.33 -27.86
N ALA A 744 -18.79 -18.03 -28.27
CA ALA A 744 -17.63 -18.64 -27.67
C ALA A 744 -17.56 -18.34 -26.16
N ASP A 745 -17.41 -19.41 -25.39
CA ASP A 745 -17.24 -19.44 -23.95
C ASP A 745 -15.76 -19.43 -23.57
N TYR A 746 -15.46 -19.04 -22.33
CA TYR A 746 -14.09 -18.93 -21.84
C TYR A 746 -13.68 -20.16 -21.05
N VAL A 747 -12.56 -20.78 -21.44
CA VAL A 747 -12.01 -21.98 -20.80
C VAL A 747 -10.54 -21.76 -20.45
N GLN A 748 -10.09 -22.22 -19.28
CA GLN A 748 -8.66 -22.45 -19.04
C GLN A 748 -8.40 -23.92 -18.74
N VAL A 749 -7.46 -24.49 -19.49
CA VAL A 749 -7.07 -25.89 -19.39
C VAL A 749 -5.70 -26.01 -18.72
N ALA A 750 -5.65 -26.75 -17.62
CA ALA A 750 -4.44 -27.12 -16.91
C ALA A 750 -3.61 -28.13 -17.71
N ALA A 751 -2.32 -28.25 -17.37
CA ALA A 751 -1.40 -29.15 -18.05
C ALA A 751 -1.77 -30.64 -17.93
N ASP A 752 -2.56 -31.02 -16.93
CA ASP A 752 -3.03 -32.40 -16.72
C ASP A 752 -4.41 -32.68 -17.35
N GLY A 753 -4.97 -31.70 -18.07
CA GLY A 753 -6.23 -31.79 -18.79
C GLY A 753 -7.45 -31.28 -18.02
N ASN A 754 -7.35 -31.04 -16.70
CA ASN A 754 -8.47 -30.43 -15.96
C ASN A 754 -8.73 -29.03 -16.49
N PHE A 755 -9.97 -28.55 -16.41
CA PHE A 755 -10.30 -27.20 -16.89
C PHE A 755 -11.34 -26.50 -16.03
N ARG A 756 -11.41 -25.18 -16.16
CA ARG A 756 -12.47 -24.32 -15.61
C ARG A 756 -13.08 -23.55 -16.75
N ALA A 757 -14.41 -23.40 -16.72
CA ALA A 757 -15.15 -22.73 -17.78
C ALA A 757 -16.12 -21.68 -17.23
N SER A 758 -16.32 -20.62 -18.01
CA SER A 758 -17.32 -19.58 -17.83
C SER A 758 -18.10 -19.41 -19.13
N ILE A 759 -19.42 -19.42 -19.01
CA ILE A 759 -20.34 -19.28 -20.14
C ILE A 759 -20.56 -17.81 -20.48
N ASN A 760 -20.49 -17.46 -21.76
CA ASN A 760 -20.77 -16.15 -22.30
C ASN A 760 -22.30 -15.95 -22.41
N THR A 761 -22.86 -15.18 -21.48
CA THR A 761 -24.30 -14.89 -21.42
C THR A 761 -24.61 -13.48 -21.96
N VAL A 762 -25.88 -13.25 -22.34
CA VAL A 762 -26.32 -11.96 -22.89
C VAL A 762 -26.54 -10.96 -21.76
N GLY A 763 -25.53 -10.10 -21.51
CA GLY A 763 -25.66 -8.90 -20.69
C GLY A 763 -26.09 -7.67 -21.51
N GLN A 764 -25.21 -7.21 -22.42
CA GLN A 764 -25.49 -6.15 -23.40
C GLN A 764 -25.15 -6.65 -24.83
N PRO A 765 -25.83 -6.17 -25.89
CA PRO A 765 -25.51 -6.57 -27.26
C PRO A 765 -24.03 -6.33 -27.64
N GLY A 766 -23.30 -7.42 -27.89
CA GLY A 766 -21.89 -7.40 -28.26
C GLY A 766 -20.92 -7.07 -27.12
N GLN A 767 -21.33 -7.23 -25.86
CA GLN A 767 -20.42 -7.31 -24.70
C GLN A 767 -20.67 -8.62 -23.95
N PRO A 768 -19.64 -9.46 -23.74
CA PRO A 768 -19.78 -10.71 -22.99
C PRO A 768 -20.14 -10.50 -21.52
N ASP A 769 -20.98 -11.36 -20.97
CA ASP A 769 -21.21 -11.47 -19.52
C ASP A 769 -20.91 -12.90 -19.06
N TRP A 770 -19.91 -13.09 -18.19
CA TRP A 770 -19.33 -14.40 -17.91
C TRP A 770 -19.94 -15.07 -16.68
N ALA A 771 -20.64 -16.19 -16.90
CA ALA A 771 -21.17 -17.03 -15.85
C ALA A 771 -20.26 -18.25 -15.56
N ASP A 772 -19.50 -18.23 -14.46
CA ASP A 772 -18.63 -19.34 -14.05
C ASP A 772 -19.43 -20.63 -13.78
N VAL A 773 -19.11 -21.70 -14.52
CA VAL A 773 -19.71 -23.05 -14.37
C VAL A 773 -18.79 -24.02 -13.61
N GLY A 774 -17.67 -23.50 -13.11
CA GLY A 774 -16.77 -24.20 -12.20
C GLY A 774 -15.74 -25.09 -12.89
N ARG A 775 -15.10 -25.94 -12.08
CA ARG A 775 -13.96 -26.80 -12.48
C ARG A 775 -14.40 -28.19 -12.89
N TYR A 776 -13.70 -28.81 -13.82
CA TYR A 776 -13.94 -30.15 -14.36
C TYR A 776 -12.65 -30.97 -14.26
N ASP A 777 -12.76 -32.13 -13.61
CA ASP A 777 -11.62 -33.00 -13.30
C ASP A 777 -11.51 -34.15 -14.33
N ILE A 778 -11.20 -33.80 -15.58
CA ILE A 778 -10.93 -34.76 -16.66
C ILE A 778 -9.43 -34.84 -16.87
N LYS A 779 -8.80 -35.86 -16.28
CA LYS A 779 -7.35 -36.06 -16.39
C LYS A 779 -7.00 -36.86 -17.63
N VAL A 780 -6.16 -36.30 -18.48
CA VAL A 780 -5.73 -36.95 -19.72
C VAL A 780 -4.24 -36.74 -19.98
N ASP A 781 -3.63 -37.69 -20.68
CA ASP A 781 -2.26 -37.58 -21.16
C ASP A 781 -2.26 -37.05 -22.60
N GLY A 782 -1.93 -35.79 -22.81
CA GLY A 782 -1.87 -35.19 -24.15
C GLY A 782 -2.38 -33.76 -24.18
N GLU A 783 -2.55 -33.23 -25.39
CA GLU A 783 -3.00 -31.86 -25.59
C GLU A 783 -4.53 -31.80 -25.65
N VAL A 784 -5.13 -30.86 -24.92
CA VAL A 784 -6.58 -30.64 -24.95
C VAL A 784 -6.97 -29.64 -26.04
N ARG A 785 -8.05 -29.98 -26.74
CA ARG A 785 -8.73 -29.16 -27.75
C ARG A 785 -10.24 -29.24 -27.51
N PHE A 786 -10.97 -28.29 -28.09
CA PHE A 786 -12.42 -28.24 -28.11
C PHE A 786 -12.85 -28.12 -29.57
N ALA A 787 -13.86 -28.90 -29.97
CA ALA A 787 -14.43 -28.90 -31.31
C ALA A 787 -15.73 -29.72 -31.33
N ASP A 788 -16.71 -29.32 -32.14
CA ASP A 788 -17.99 -30.00 -32.26
C ASP A 788 -17.89 -31.21 -33.22
N ILE A 789 -17.65 -32.40 -32.68
CA ILE A 789 -17.45 -33.61 -33.50
C ILE A 789 -18.78 -34.24 -33.91
N ASP A 790 -19.86 -34.04 -33.14
CA ASP A 790 -21.16 -34.68 -33.38
C ASP A 790 -22.18 -33.78 -34.11
N GLY A 791 -21.90 -32.48 -34.19
CA GLY A 791 -22.67 -31.47 -34.90
C GLY A 791 -23.89 -30.98 -34.11
N ASP A 792 -23.87 -31.08 -32.78
CA ASP A 792 -24.96 -30.62 -31.92
C ASP A 792 -24.88 -29.14 -31.50
N GLY A 793 -23.86 -28.45 -32.00
CA GLY A 793 -23.57 -27.05 -31.76
C GLY A 793 -22.77 -26.81 -30.49
N ARG A 794 -22.28 -27.86 -29.81
CA ARG A 794 -21.49 -27.76 -28.59
C ARG A 794 -20.15 -28.45 -28.78
N ASP A 795 -19.09 -27.73 -28.47
CA ASP A 795 -17.75 -28.27 -28.54
C ASP A 795 -17.55 -29.40 -27.53
N ASP A 796 -17.02 -30.50 -28.04
CA ASP A 796 -16.60 -31.66 -27.27
C ASP A 796 -15.20 -31.46 -26.69
N TYR A 797 -14.93 -32.11 -25.56
CA TYR A 797 -13.59 -32.12 -24.99
C TYR A 797 -12.73 -33.18 -25.69
N LEU A 798 -11.63 -32.76 -26.31
CA LEU A 798 -10.75 -33.63 -27.09
C LEU A 798 -9.37 -33.77 -26.46
N GLN A 799 -8.93 -34.99 -26.22
CA GLN A 799 -7.54 -35.33 -25.98
C GLN A 799 -6.87 -35.72 -27.30
N VAL A 800 -5.89 -34.92 -27.73
CA VAL A 800 -5.01 -35.21 -28.87
C VAL A 800 -3.71 -35.82 -28.36
N SER A 801 -3.48 -37.08 -28.73
CA SER A 801 -2.26 -37.80 -28.40
C SER A 801 -1.07 -37.26 -29.22
N PRO A 802 0.18 -37.46 -28.76
CA PRO A 802 1.38 -37.02 -29.51
C PRO A 802 1.50 -37.59 -30.92
N ASN A 803 0.85 -38.72 -31.21
CA ASN A 803 0.79 -39.35 -32.55
C ASN A 803 -0.44 -38.94 -33.38
N GLY A 804 -1.20 -37.94 -32.93
CA GLY A 804 -2.35 -37.39 -33.63
C GLY A 804 -3.65 -38.18 -33.47
N ALA A 805 -3.68 -39.23 -32.66
CA ALA A 805 -4.94 -39.90 -32.30
C ALA A 805 -5.80 -38.98 -31.42
N VAL A 806 -7.10 -38.90 -31.70
CA VAL A 806 -8.05 -38.05 -30.98
C VAL A 806 -9.04 -38.92 -30.21
N ARG A 807 -9.15 -38.66 -28.91
CA ARG A 807 -10.16 -39.22 -28.02
C ARG A 807 -11.09 -38.11 -27.55
N ALA A 808 -12.39 -38.32 -27.65
CA ALA A 808 -13.40 -37.33 -27.28
C ALA A 808 -14.16 -37.72 -26.01
N TRP A 809 -14.55 -36.68 -25.28
CA TRP A 809 -15.62 -36.70 -24.28
C TRP A 809 -16.72 -35.80 -24.80
N ARG A 810 -17.87 -36.41 -25.09
CA ARG A 810 -19.01 -35.74 -25.69
C ARG A 810 -19.63 -34.77 -24.71
N ASN A 811 -19.82 -33.52 -25.13
CA ASN A 811 -20.52 -32.51 -24.34
C ASN A 811 -22.03 -32.68 -24.46
N THR A 812 -22.66 -33.31 -23.46
CA THR A 812 -24.12 -33.52 -23.48
C THR A 812 -24.90 -32.33 -22.93
N GLY A 813 -24.21 -31.24 -22.53
CA GLY A 813 -24.76 -30.05 -21.88
C GLY A 813 -25.15 -30.25 -20.42
N GLY A 814 -25.64 -29.17 -19.80
CA GLY A 814 -26.09 -29.13 -18.40
C GLY A 814 -27.60 -28.92 -18.26
N GLY A 815 -28.25 -29.57 -17.28
CA GLY A 815 -29.67 -29.32 -16.98
C GLY A 815 -29.90 -27.93 -16.38
N GLN A 816 -31.02 -27.25 -16.69
CA GLN A 816 -31.30 -25.87 -16.24
C GLN A 816 -31.06 -25.64 -14.74
N SER A 817 -30.26 -24.63 -14.41
CA SER A 817 -30.08 -24.13 -13.06
C SER A 817 -31.39 -23.55 -12.55
N SER A 818 -31.84 -23.97 -11.37
CA SER A 818 -33.00 -23.39 -10.69
C SER A 818 -32.72 -22.01 -10.09
N THR A 819 -31.49 -21.51 -10.18
CA THR A 819 -31.08 -20.19 -9.67
C THR A 819 -30.95 -19.20 -10.84
N PRO A 820 -31.75 -18.12 -10.87
CA PRO A 820 -31.63 -17.08 -11.89
C PRO A 820 -30.21 -16.48 -11.92
N GLY A 821 -29.64 -16.33 -13.13
CA GLY A 821 -28.32 -15.73 -13.34
C GLY A 821 -27.13 -16.68 -13.12
N LYS A 822 -27.34 -17.98 -12.85
CA LYS A 822 -26.26 -18.98 -12.82
C LYS A 822 -26.40 -19.95 -13.98
N ALA A 823 -25.37 -20.03 -14.82
CA ALA A 823 -25.26 -21.05 -15.85
C ALA A 823 -25.19 -22.45 -15.22
N SER A 824 -25.77 -23.43 -15.90
CA SER A 824 -25.75 -24.82 -15.50
C SER A 824 -24.38 -25.42 -15.66
N ARG A 825 -23.98 -26.28 -14.72
CA ARG A 825 -22.77 -27.09 -14.87
C ARG A 825 -22.94 -28.05 -16.07
N LEU A 826 -21.92 -28.11 -16.92
CA LEU A 826 -21.88 -28.93 -18.14
C LEU A 826 -21.65 -30.41 -17.80
N ASN A 827 -21.88 -31.29 -18.77
CA ASN A 827 -21.62 -32.73 -18.64
C ASN A 827 -20.80 -33.23 -19.83
N PHE A 828 -19.74 -33.97 -19.53
CA PHE A 828 -18.81 -34.53 -20.51
C PHE A 828 -18.72 -36.04 -20.32
N GLU A 829 -19.14 -36.81 -21.33
CA GLU A 829 -19.20 -38.26 -21.27
C GLU A 829 -18.14 -38.88 -22.19
N LEU A 830 -17.33 -39.82 -21.68
CA LEU A 830 -16.29 -40.47 -22.49
C LEU A 830 -16.93 -41.13 -23.72
N TRP A 831 -16.59 -40.64 -24.90
CA TRP A 831 -17.11 -41.15 -26.17
C TRP A 831 -16.15 -42.17 -26.79
N GLY A 832 -14.85 -42.00 -26.58
CA GLY A 832 -13.81 -42.93 -27.02
C GLY A 832 -12.88 -42.33 -28.07
N VAL A 833 -12.13 -43.18 -28.79
CA VAL A 833 -11.24 -42.73 -29.86
C VAL A 833 -12.08 -42.42 -31.09
N VAL A 834 -12.13 -41.15 -31.48
CA VAL A 834 -12.93 -40.66 -32.61
C VAL A 834 -12.11 -40.53 -33.89
N PHE A 835 -10.79 -40.43 -33.76
CA PHE A 835 -9.85 -40.45 -34.89
C PHE A 835 -8.59 -41.23 -34.49
N ALA A 836 -8.22 -42.24 -35.29
CA ALA A 836 -7.11 -43.14 -34.95
C ALA A 836 -5.71 -42.50 -35.12
N GLY A 837 -5.63 -41.34 -35.78
CA GLY A 837 -4.37 -40.71 -36.18
C GLY A 837 -3.83 -41.27 -37.50
N ASP A 838 -3.05 -40.47 -38.22
CA ASP A 838 -2.35 -40.84 -39.47
C ASP A 838 -0.83 -40.64 -39.34
N GLY A 839 -0.29 -40.78 -38.12
CA GLY A 839 1.15 -40.65 -37.87
C GLY A 839 1.70 -39.22 -37.84
N PHE A 840 0.84 -38.21 -37.73
CA PHE A 840 1.21 -36.80 -37.55
C PHE A 840 1.15 -36.40 -36.09
N THR A 841 1.94 -35.40 -35.71
CA THR A 841 2.00 -34.90 -34.34
C THR A 841 0.87 -33.91 -34.05
N SER A 842 0.51 -33.76 -32.77
CA SER A 842 -0.65 -32.95 -32.35
C SER A 842 -0.55 -31.47 -32.73
N ASP A 843 0.66 -30.93 -32.85
CA ASP A 843 0.96 -29.56 -33.27
C ASP A 843 0.56 -29.26 -34.73
N HIS A 844 0.44 -30.28 -35.58
CA HIS A 844 0.02 -30.18 -36.99
C HIS A 844 -1.50 -30.26 -37.18
N LEU A 845 -2.27 -30.54 -36.12
CA LEU A 845 -3.72 -30.70 -36.20
C LEU A 845 -4.47 -29.42 -35.80
N ARG A 846 -5.51 -29.09 -36.57
CA ARG A 846 -6.53 -28.07 -36.26
C ARG A 846 -7.92 -28.68 -36.45
N PHE A 847 -8.91 -28.05 -35.83
CA PHE A 847 -10.31 -28.45 -35.89
C PHE A 847 -11.11 -27.23 -36.34
N ALA A 848 -11.93 -27.39 -37.36
CA ALA A 848 -12.85 -26.36 -37.86
C ALA A 848 -13.78 -26.95 -38.92
N ASP A 849 -15.05 -26.54 -38.95
CA ASP A 849 -15.99 -26.88 -40.03
C ASP A 849 -15.61 -26.16 -41.33
N ILE A 850 -15.01 -26.88 -42.28
CA ILE A 850 -14.61 -26.29 -43.57
C ILE A 850 -15.72 -26.34 -44.62
N ASN A 851 -16.82 -27.03 -44.34
CA ASN A 851 -17.82 -27.39 -45.35
C ASN A 851 -19.22 -26.83 -45.02
N GLY A 852 -19.43 -26.36 -43.80
CA GLY A 852 -20.64 -25.70 -43.30
C GLY A 852 -21.75 -26.67 -42.93
N ASP A 853 -21.42 -27.90 -42.54
CA ASP A 853 -22.40 -28.92 -42.13
C ASP A 853 -22.61 -29.00 -40.62
N GLY A 854 -21.96 -28.10 -39.86
CA GLY A 854 -22.02 -27.98 -38.42
C GLY A 854 -21.12 -28.95 -37.67
N ARG A 855 -20.35 -29.80 -38.35
CA ARG A 855 -19.37 -30.69 -37.71
C ARG A 855 -17.97 -30.21 -37.99
N ASP A 856 -17.15 -30.15 -36.95
CA ASP A 856 -15.74 -29.80 -37.11
C ASP A 856 -14.96 -30.90 -37.82
N ASP A 857 -14.19 -30.47 -38.81
CA ASP A 857 -13.29 -31.29 -39.60
C ASP A 857 -11.87 -31.27 -39.01
N ILE A 858 -11.06 -32.29 -39.29
CA ILE A 858 -9.65 -32.33 -38.85
C ILE A 858 -8.76 -31.84 -39.99
N LEU A 859 -8.08 -30.71 -39.79
CA LEU A 859 -7.12 -30.18 -40.73
C LEU A 859 -5.69 -30.56 -40.33
N ARG A 860 -4.96 -31.13 -41.30
CA ARG A 860 -3.53 -31.43 -41.20
C ARG A 860 -2.73 -30.33 -41.89
N VAL A 861 -2.12 -29.45 -41.10
CA VAL A 861 -1.35 -28.29 -41.56
C VAL A 861 0.14 -28.61 -41.57
N SER A 862 0.82 -28.34 -42.68
CA SER A 862 2.27 -28.49 -42.83
C SER A 862 3.05 -27.30 -42.25
N ASP A 863 4.37 -27.45 -42.11
CA ASP A 863 5.28 -26.37 -41.71
C ASP A 863 5.18 -25.12 -42.60
N ALA A 864 4.85 -25.29 -43.89
CA ALA A 864 4.66 -24.22 -44.86
C ALA A 864 3.24 -23.60 -44.83
N GLY A 865 2.37 -24.07 -43.94
CA GLY A 865 0.99 -23.60 -43.81
C GLY A 865 0.02 -24.14 -44.88
N ALA A 866 0.41 -25.14 -45.68
CA ALA A 866 -0.51 -25.86 -46.56
C ALA A 866 -1.31 -26.90 -45.76
N ALA A 867 -2.58 -27.16 -46.11
CA ALA A 867 -3.48 -28.02 -45.35
C ALA A 867 -4.18 -29.08 -46.21
N HIS A 868 -4.24 -30.29 -45.67
CA HIS A 868 -5.18 -31.35 -46.06
C HIS A 868 -6.30 -31.45 -45.01
N VAL A 869 -7.45 -31.99 -45.39
CA VAL A 869 -8.60 -32.06 -44.47
C VAL A 869 -9.17 -33.47 -44.44
N TYR A 870 -9.43 -34.00 -43.25
CA TYR A 870 -10.30 -35.15 -43.05
C TYR A 870 -11.69 -34.62 -42.74
N VAL A 871 -12.58 -34.75 -43.71
CA VAL A 871 -13.96 -34.26 -43.58
C VAL A 871 -14.77 -35.22 -42.72
N ASN A 872 -15.43 -34.70 -41.69
CA ASN A 872 -16.28 -35.42 -40.76
C ASN A 872 -17.66 -35.70 -41.39
N GLN A 873 -17.81 -36.89 -41.95
CA GLN A 873 -19.06 -37.32 -42.59
C GLN A 873 -20.14 -37.73 -41.57
N GLY A 874 -19.81 -37.70 -40.27
CA GLY A 874 -20.64 -38.24 -39.21
C GLY A 874 -20.80 -39.77 -39.31
N GLY A 875 -21.78 -40.28 -38.58
CA GLY A 875 -22.10 -41.70 -38.54
C GLY A 875 -21.57 -42.40 -37.30
N GLN A 876 -22.44 -43.22 -36.71
CA GLN A 876 -22.14 -44.00 -35.52
C GLN A 876 -22.20 -45.50 -35.84
N ASP A 877 -21.33 -46.27 -35.19
CA ASP A 877 -21.44 -47.71 -35.12
C ASP A 877 -22.65 -48.13 -34.26
N SER A 878 -22.89 -49.44 -34.14
CA SER A 878 -24.00 -49.98 -33.35
C SER A 878 -23.95 -49.63 -31.86
N ASP A 879 -22.79 -49.21 -31.36
CA ASP A 879 -22.56 -48.82 -29.96
C ASP A 879 -22.65 -47.29 -29.76
N GLY A 880 -23.01 -46.52 -30.80
CA GLY A 880 -23.11 -45.06 -30.74
C GLY A 880 -21.76 -44.34 -30.83
N LYS A 881 -20.67 -45.02 -31.20
CA LYS A 881 -19.32 -44.46 -31.35
C LYS A 881 -19.07 -44.08 -32.81
N PRO A 882 -18.14 -43.16 -33.13
CA PRO A 882 -17.86 -42.81 -34.53
C PRO A 882 -17.50 -44.03 -35.37
N ALA A 883 -18.13 -44.14 -36.54
CA ALA A 883 -17.87 -45.24 -37.46
C ALA A 883 -16.44 -45.17 -38.04
N ALA A 884 -15.88 -46.32 -38.44
CA ALA A 884 -14.51 -46.41 -38.95
C ALA A 884 -14.28 -45.59 -40.25
N ASP A 885 -15.34 -45.32 -41.01
CA ASP A 885 -15.37 -44.54 -42.24
C ASP A 885 -15.92 -43.11 -42.07
N ALA A 886 -16.06 -42.63 -40.84
CA ALA A 886 -16.57 -41.28 -40.54
C ALA A 886 -15.69 -40.14 -41.09
N TRP A 887 -14.46 -40.43 -41.52
CA TRP A 887 -13.47 -39.42 -41.95
C TRP A 887 -13.06 -39.61 -43.41
N LYS A 888 -13.33 -38.62 -44.26
CA LYS A 888 -12.93 -38.62 -45.67
C LYS A 888 -11.79 -37.65 -45.95
N LEU A 889 -10.62 -38.17 -46.29
CA LEU A 889 -9.45 -37.35 -46.64
C LEU A 889 -9.64 -36.62 -47.97
N ARG A 890 -9.47 -35.30 -47.94
CA ARG A 890 -9.29 -34.39 -49.08
C ARG A 890 -7.86 -33.85 -49.08
N LEU A 891 -7.12 -34.15 -50.15
CA LEU A 891 -5.77 -33.64 -50.34
C LEU A 891 -5.78 -32.22 -50.91
N ASP A 892 -4.68 -31.49 -50.67
CA ASP A 892 -4.44 -30.13 -51.15
C ASP A 892 -5.62 -29.15 -51.04
N TRP A 893 -6.36 -29.23 -49.94
CA TRP A 893 -7.51 -28.35 -49.72
C TRP A 893 -7.07 -26.87 -49.69
N ALA A 894 -5.96 -26.57 -49.01
CA ALA A 894 -5.28 -25.28 -49.09
C ALA A 894 -3.80 -25.45 -49.41
N GLY A 895 -3.33 -24.86 -50.52
CA GLY A 895 -1.93 -24.95 -50.94
C GLY A 895 -0.94 -24.13 -50.10
N GLY A 896 -1.42 -23.38 -49.10
CA GLY A 896 -0.64 -22.41 -48.34
C GLY A 896 -0.40 -21.11 -49.11
N THR A 897 0.03 -20.07 -48.39
CA THR A 897 0.28 -18.74 -48.95
C THR A 897 1.72 -18.30 -48.70
N ARG A 898 2.22 -17.34 -49.50
CA ARG A 898 3.58 -16.83 -49.33
C ARG A 898 3.73 -16.18 -47.95
N GLY A 899 4.77 -16.59 -47.21
CA GLY A 899 5.01 -16.09 -45.85
C GLY A 899 4.14 -16.76 -44.77
N SER A 900 3.37 -17.79 -45.13
CA SER A 900 2.65 -18.61 -44.17
C SER A 900 3.56 -19.66 -43.54
N SER A 901 3.11 -20.20 -42.41
CA SER A 901 3.74 -21.30 -41.69
C SER A 901 2.73 -21.98 -40.79
N LEU A 902 3.07 -23.14 -40.23
CA LEU A 902 2.23 -23.83 -39.24
C LEU A 902 1.71 -22.91 -38.11
N GLN A 903 2.55 -21.98 -37.66
CA GLN A 903 2.19 -21.04 -36.59
C GLN A 903 1.35 -19.85 -37.08
N ALA A 904 1.45 -19.49 -38.37
CA ALA A 904 0.77 -18.35 -38.95
C ALA A 904 -0.71 -18.60 -39.27
N VAL A 905 -1.12 -19.87 -39.38
CA VAL A 905 -2.47 -20.24 -39.85
C VAL A 905 -3.44 -20.39 -38.69
N ARG A 906 -4.63 -19.81 -38.85
CA ARG A 906 -5.85 -20.06 -38.06
C ARG A 906 -7.00 -20.38 -39.01
N PHE A 907 -8.02 -21.04 -38.49
CA PHE A 907 -9.25 -21.36 -39.22
C PHE A 907 -10.44 -20.86 -38.41
N ALA A 908 -11.24 -19.98 -39.00
CA ALA A 908 -12.44 -19.42 -38.40
C ALA A 908 -13.29 -18.76 -39.50
N ASP A 909 -14.60 -18.68 -39.31
CA ASP A 909 -15.52 -18.06 -40.28
C ASP A 909 -15.42 -16.52 -40.22
N ALA A 910 -14.77 -15.90 -41.19
CA ALA A 910 -14.50 -14.47 -41.16
C ALA A 910 -15.65 -13.62 -41.72
N ASP A 911 -16.55 -14.21 -42.53
CA ASP A 911 -17.63 -13.49 -43.21
C ASP A 911 -19.05 -13.93 -42.83
N GLY A 912 -19.17 -14.99 -42.05
CA GLY A 912 -20.42 -15.51 -41.49
C GLY A 912 -21.17 -16.41 -42.46
N ASP A 913 -20.49 -17.08 -43.40
CA ASP A 913 -21.12 -17.99 -44.36
C ASP A 913 -21.29 -19.44 -43.83
N GLY A 914 -20.87 -19.68 -42.60
CA GLY A 914 -20.90 -20.96 -41.89
C GLY A 914 -19.69 -21.85 -42.15
N LYS A 915 -18.68 -21.39 -42.92
CA LYS A 915 -17.47 -22.17 -43.23
C LYS A 915 -16.24 -21.49 -42.67
N ALA A 916 -15.34 -22.29 -42.15
CA ALA A 916 -14.05 -21.79 -41.71
C ALA A 916 -13.19 -21.32 -42.89
N ASP A 917 -12.64 -20.12 -42.73
CA ASP A 917 -11.72 -19.49 -43.67
C ASP A 917 -10.26 -19.72 -43.29
N TYR A 918 -9.36 -19.56 -44.25
CA TYR A 918 -7.92 -19.61 -43.99
C TYR A 918 -7.43 -18.23 -43.59
N LEU A 919 -7.00 -18.07 -42.33
CA LEU A 919 -6.51 -16.80 -41.80
C LEU A 919 -4.98 -16.87 -41.63
N GLN A 920 -4.27 -15.99 -42.35
CA GLN A 920 -2.82 -15.82 -42.23
C GLN A 920 -2.51 -14.65 -41.30
N VAL A 921 -2.03 -14.98 -40.11
CA VAL A 921 -1.62 -14.00 -39.10
C VAL A 921 -0.16 -13.58 -39.33
N GLY A 922 0.07 -12.29 -39.53
CA GLY A 922 1.41 -11.70 -39.65
C GLY A 922 2.30 -11.99 -38.43
N ALA A 923 3.62 -11.94 -38.61
CA ALA A 923 4.56 -12.01 -37.48
C ALA A 923 4.64 -10.63 -36.79
N ASP A 924 5.00 -10.60 -35.51
CA ASP A 924 5.32 -9.37 -34.76
C ASP A 924 4.27 -8.25 -34.83
N GLY A 925 2.97 -8.62 -34.85
CA GLY A 925 1.88 -7.64 -34.90
C GLY A 925 1.44 -7.21 -36.29
N ALA A 926 2.07 -7.72 -37.35
CA ALA A 926 1.68 -7.47 -38.73
C ALA A 926 0.25 -7.94 -39.03
N ALA A 927 -0.34 -7.35 -40.08
CA ALA A 927 -1.72 -7.54 -40.50
C ALA A 927 -2.13 -9.01 -40.67
N VAL A 928 -3.45 -9.25 -40.55
CA VAL A 928 -4.07 -10.54 -40.85
C VAL A 928 -4.67 -10.49 -42.25
N HIS A 929 -4.35 -11.49 -43.06
CA HIS A 929 -4.96 -11.69 -44.37
C HIS A 929 -5.95 -12.85 -44.29
N ALA A 930 -7.20 -12.61 -44.64
CA ALA A 930 -8.22 -13.63 -44.72
C ALA A 930 -8.30 -14.18 -46.16
N PHE A 931 -8.49 -15.48 -46.29
CA PHE A 931 -8.72 -16.16 -47.56
C PHE A 931 -10.03 -16.91 -47.41
N LEU A 932 -11.11 -16.30 -47.90
CA LEU A 932 -12.48 -16.75 -47.69
C LEU A 932 -12.73 -18.04 -48.47
N ASN A 933 -13.24 -19.06 -47.80
CA ASN A 933 -13.40 -20.40 -48.30
C ASN A 933 -14.67 -20.51 -49.17
N ARG A 934 -14.48 -20.56 -50.49
CA ARG A 934 -15.58 -20.79 -51.44
C ARG A 934 -15.68 -22.23 -51.92
N GLY A 935 -14.99 -23.16 -51.26
CA GLY A 935 -14.98 -24.59 -51.57
C GLY A 935 -13.60 -25.25 -51.52
N GLY A 936 -12.52 -24.45 -51.45
CA GLY A 936 -11.13 -24.92 -51.39
C GLY A 936 -10.69 -25.72 -52.64
N GLY A 937 -9.41 -26.12 -52.67
CA GLY A 937 -8.80 -27.16 -53.53
C GLY A 937 -9.46 -27.56 -54.87
N GLY A 938 -9.91 -26.60 -55.70
CA GLY A 938 -10.51 -26.87 -57.02
C GLY A 938 -12.05 -27.02 -57.08
N GLU A 939 -12.79 -26.94 -55.97
CA GLU A 939 -14.26 -27.00 -55.92
C GLU A 939 -14.94 -25.65 -55.64
N GLY A 940 -14.18 -24.55 -55.68
CA GLY A 940 -14.70 -23.19 -55.56
C GLY A 940 -13.69 -22.11 -55.19
N SER A 941 -12.44 -22.50 -54.86
CA SER A 941 -11.27 -21.63 -54.60
C SER A 941 -11.36 -20.80 -53.31
N PHE A 942 -10.33 -19.97 -53.07
CA PHE A 942 -10.27 -19.02 -51.96
C PHE A 942 -10.35 -17.59 -52.50
N GLU A 943 -11.12 -16.73 -51.83
CA GLU A 943 -11.19 -15.31 -52.11
C GLU A 943 -10.28 -14.53 -51.15
N ALA A 944 -9.23 -13.89 -51.66
CA ALA A 944 -8.27 -13.19 -50.80
C ALA A 944 -8.78 -11.80 -50.35
N ARG A 945 -8.71 -11.54 -49.04
CA ARG A 945 -8.95 -10.26 -48.35
C ARG A 945 -7.70 -9.85 -47.58
N TYR A 946 -6.84 -9.08 -48.23
CA TYR A 946 -5.59 -8.63 -47.62
C TYR A 946 -5.84 -7.50 -46.60
N ASN A 947 -5.17 -7.56 -45.45
CA ASN A 947 -5.33 -6.57 -44.36
C ASN A 947 -6.76 -6.54 -43.83
N TRP A 948 -7.44 -7.69 -43.90
CA TRP A 948 -8.76 -7.88 -43.32
C TRP A 948 -8.79 -7.41 -41.86
N ALA A 949 -7.72 -7.67 -41.11
CA ALA A 949 -7.34 -6.87 -39.93
C ALA A 949 -5.99 -6.20 -40.19
N ARG A 950 -5.89 -4.89 -39.94
CA ARG A 950 -4.63 -4.13 -40.08
C ARG A 950 -3.63 -4.50 -38.98
N GLU A 951 -2.42 -3.97 -39.11
CA GLU A 951 -1.35 -4.13 -38.12
C GLU A 951 -1.80 -3.65 -36.74
N SER A 952 -1.78 -4.56 -35.78
CA SER A 952 -2.28 -4.33 -34.43
C SER A 952 -1.16 -4.14 -33.40
N GLY A 953 0.08 -4.50 -33.77
CA GLY A 953 1.22 -4.56 -32.86
C GLY A 953 1.20 -5.76 -31.89
N TYR A 954 0.23 -6.69 -32.01
CA TYR A 954 0.13 -7.86 -31.12
C TYR A 954 0.85 -9.07 -31.73
N PRO A 955 1.84 -9.66 -31.04
CA PRO A 955 2.55 -10.82 -31.56
C PRO A 955 1.61 -11.99 -31.89
N ARG A 956 1.87 -12.64 -33.03
CA ARG A 956 1.12 -13.78 -33.57
C ARG A 956 0.67 -14.83 -32.54
N PRO A 957 1.49 -15.26 -31.55
CA PRO A 957 1.08 -16.29 -30.61
C PRO A 957 -0.16 -15.93 -29.79
N TYR A 958 -0.40 -14.64 -29.58
CA TYR A 958 -1.54 -14.15 -28.80
C TYR A 958 -2.81 -13.99 -29.63
N VAL A 959 -2.73 -14.02 -30.97
CA VAL A 959 -3.87 -13.75 -31.85
C VAL A 959 -4.70 -15.03 -32.07
N GLN A 960 -5.98 -14.96 -31.74
CA GLN A 960 -6.99 -16.00 -31.96
C GLN A 960 -8.27 -15.40 -32.57
N PHE A 961 -9.15 -16.27 -33.04
CA PHE A 961 -10.42 -15.89 -33.65
C PHE A 961 -11.52 -16.82 -33.13
N ALA A 962 -12.61 -16.24 -32.64
CA ALA A 962 -13.82 -16.94 -32.23
C ALA A 962 -14.99 -15.95 -32.26
N ASP A 963 -16.22 -16.42 -32.47
CA ASP A 963 -17.40 -15.56 -32.43
C ASP A 963 -17.82 -15.33 -30.97
N ILE A 964 -17.43 -14.19 -30.40
CA ILE A 964 -17.79 -13.80 -29.04
C ILE A 964 -19.17 -13.10 -29.04
N SER A 965 -19.58 -12.59 -30.20
CA SER A 965 -20.76 -11.77 -30.37
C SER A 965 -22.04 -12.56 -30.68
N GLY A 966 -21.90 -13.80 -31.12
CA GLY A 966 -22.98 -14.67 -31.60
C GLY A 966 -23.62 -14.18 -32.89
N ASP A 967 -22.86 -13.50 -33.76
CA ASP A 967 -23.34 -12.98 -35.05
C ASP A 967 -22.93 -13.85 -36.26
N GLY A 968 -22.28 -14.98 -35.99
CA GLY A 968 -21.77 -15.95 -36.94
C GLY A 968 -20.36 -15.63 -37.45
N LYS A 969 -19.78 -14.47 -37.11
CA LYS A 969 -18.46 -14.07 -37.58
C LYS A 969 -17.42 -14.18 -36.48
N ALA A 970 -16.24 -14.62 -36.87
CA ALA A 970 -15.11 -14.68 -35.99
C ALA A 970 -14.63 -13.26 -35.64
N ASP A 971 -14.54 -12.98 -34.34
CA ASP A 971 -14.00 -11.75 -33.78
C ASP A 971 -12.48 -11.85 -33.62
N TYR A 972 -11.80 -10.72 -33.62
CA TYR A 972 -10.35 -10.68 -33.41
C TYR A 972 -10.06 -10.68 -31.90
N LEU A 973 -9.31 -11.68 -31.44
CA LEU A 973 -8.97 -11.86 -30.04
C LEU A 973 -7.47 -11.79 -29.81
N VAL A 974 -7.07 -11.11 -28.74
CA VAL A 974 -5.71 -11.20 -28.17
C VAL A 974 -5.83 -11.90 -26.83
N VAL A 975 -5.29 -13.11 -26.77
CA VAL A 975 -5.36 -14.02 -25.64
C VAL A 975 -3.99 -14.06 -24.98
N TYR A 976 -3.89 -13.57 -23.75
CA TYR A 976 -2.64 -13.48 -22.99
C TYR A 976 -2.38 -14.75 -22.17
N ASP A 977 -1.11 -15.03 -21.85
CA ASP A 977 -0.69 -16.23 -21.10
C ASP A 977 -1.34 -16.34 -19.70
N GLY A 978 -1.67 -15.21 -19.07
CA GLY A 978 -2.41 -15.14 -17.79
C GLY A 978 -3.92 -15.39 -17.88
N GLY A 979 -4.45 -15.62 -19.08
CA GLY A 979 -5.86 -15.89 -19.34
C GLY A 979 -6.69 -14.67 -19.72
N ALA A 980 -6.14 -13.46 -19.64
CA ALA A 980 -6.85 -12.28 -20.11
C ALA A 980 -7.12 -12.37 -21.62
N VAL A 981 -8.30 -11.96 -22.07
CA VAL A 981 -8.66 -11.87 -23.49
C VAL A 981 -9.18 -10.49 -23.82
N ARG A 982 -8.58 -9.89 -24.85
CA ARG A 982 -9.03 -8.63 -25.46
C ARG A 982 -9.71 -8.91 -26.79
N ALA A 983 -10.80 -8.21 -27.07
CA ALA A 983 -11.59 -8.48 -28.26
C ALA A 983 -11.89 -7.23 -29.10
N TRP A 984 -12.05 -7.47 -30.41
CA TRP A 984 -12.62 -6.54 -31.37
C TRP A 984 -13.68 -7.27 -32.17
N LEU A 985 -14.89 -6.73 -32.17
CA LEU A 985 -15.98 -7.28 -32.96
C LEU A 985 -15.78 -7.06 -34.44
N ASN A 986 -16.00 -8.11 -35.21
CA ASN A 986 -15.92 -8.08 -36.66
C ASN A 986 -17.19 -7.45 -37.28
N ARG A 987 -17.04 -6.29 -37.91
CA ARG A 987 -18.13 -5.60 -38.64
C ARG A 987 -18.05 -5.80 -40.15
N GLY A 988 -17.39 -6.86 -40.60
CA GLY A 988 -17.14 -7.19 -42.00
C GLY A 988 -15.66 -7.11 -42.42
N GLY A 989 -14.74 -6.89 -41.48
CA GLY A 989 -13.33 -6.63 -41.76
C GLY A 989 -13.11 -5.38 -42.61
N ASN A 990 -11.85 -5.11 -43.00
CA ASN A 990 -11.51 -3.97 -43.87
C ASN A 990 -11.69 -4.23 -45.37
#